data_AF-A0A3P3YLW4-F1
#
_entry.id   AF-A0A3P3YLW4-F1
#
_cell.length_a   1.000
_cell.length_b   1.000
_cell.length_c   1.000
_cell.angle_alpha   90.00
_cell.angle_beta   90.00
_cell.angle_gamma   90.00
#
_symmetry.space_group_name_H-M   'P 1'
#
loop_
_entity.id
_entity.type
_entity.pdbx_description
1 polymer ?
#
loop_
_entity_poly.entity_id
_entity_poly.type
_entity_poly.pdbx_seq_one_letter_code
_entity_poly.pdbx_strand_id
1 'polypeptide(L)'
;MKRNSVAASVFSWPIKRAGSMAARYCYVHFAEGNLAVKVDLCLTGAQAVDVIRPRIESARQASVDVTLETSDKRLLPLDQVLSESVQHRQDVFVRLVKCGPSWVDGVRRLVAERRINQAIKALKLGLASLGADDIESRRARQLLADVYLACHRPALAERVLRQIPHRDQTINVLLSRSLSAQNRYQDALDVLGDNDSDEYLVQMAACLAGLERWQQSITVTQDILRTNPRCSPALLLYAREAARQHRLDDAIPVLVKLVLTETPEKEPARQCLARSVSSIDALLPHIGDAANVPSALAFLGDVFKTSASMPICVDLYSRALSIQPDLPLAVRANLTLTLVHALETVCRHADAFDRIRDFFDRHFDALPSPLRGIVAVRKDPQSEFVPPGLLDDIPRTFDPGSPAQDTVASPSASDLDLDLLALAFTAVKLLFLTGELRALPSMIAVVETVRPRGLHTTTIRNEHAYYCCVVQLLHSMTVPLAPAQRRFHVIADSHGLSSAWRVCARGRMFIPHVITGVKCWHLRPSSTFFTKSAFWASVDLIPPGADVIVNIGEIDCRDGMIRAVEHGYYDTMNEAIEATVRVYVDVLEQVARRGLRVLVHPVVPVLDLTRTTTMAFNRVLQRRLRAPVLWLDFCDRLLHNGRFREDLSLDGTHVSAAYVPILSDAIDNALT
;
A
#
# COMPACT_ATOMS: atom_id res chain seq x y z
N MET A 1 -42.56 13.45 -60.43
CA MET A 1 -41.83 12.96 -61.63
C MET A 1 -40.32 13.08 -61.38
N LYS A 2 -39.61 11.95 -61.55
CA LYS A 2 -38.18 11.66 -61.83
C LYS A 2 -37.01 12.67 -61.58
N ARG A 3 -36.08 12.19 -60.71
CA ARG A 3 -34.59 12.07 -60.72
C ARG A 3 -33.62 13.26 -61.03
N ASN A 4 -32.77 13.49 -60.01
CA ASN A 4 -31.29 13.59 -59.98
C ASN A 4 -30.56 14.84 -60.48
N SER A 5 -29.87 15.54 -59.55
CA SER A 5 -28.40 15.65 -59.53
C SER A 5 -27.93 16.25 -58.18
N VAL A 6 -27.06 15.53 -57.47
CA VAL A 6 -26.30 16.06 -56.33
C VAL A 6 -25.15 16.91 -56.87
N ALA A 7 -24.94 18.11 -56.32
CA ALA A 7 -23.70 18.87 -56.49
C ALA A 7 -23.19 19.31 -55.12
N ALA A 8 -21.92 19.04 -54.87
CA ALA A 8 -21.26 19.11 -53.57
C ALA A 8 -20.91 20.54 -53.09
N SER A 9 -20.81 20.66 -51.77
CA SER A 9 -20.54 21.83 -50.92
C SER A 9 -19.12 22.43 -50.99
N VAL A 10 -18.95 23.65 -50.46
CA VAL A 10 -17.86 24.00 -49.51
C VAL A 10 -18.42 24.99 -48.48
N PHE A 11 -18.37 24.66 -47.19
CA PHE A 11 -18.61 25.61 -46.09
C PHE A 11 -17.26 26.02 -45.47
N SER A 12 -16.98 27.32 -45.45
CA SER A 12 -15.83 27.91 -44.77
C SER A 12 -16.32 28.82 -43.64
N TRP A 13 -15.98 28.58 -42.36
CA TRP A 13 -16.28 29.56 -41.30
C TRP A 13 -15.13 29.87 -40.32
N PRO A 14 -14.96 31.15 -39.94
CA PRO A 14 -13.72 31.68 -39.36
C PRO A 14 -13.36 31.26 -37.98
N ILE A 15 -12.06 31.05 -37.78
CA ILE A 15 -11.49 31.05 -36.43
C ILE A 15 -10.24 31.92 -36.38
N LYS A 16 -10.35 33.25 -36.45
CA LYS A 16 -9.16 34.13 -36.53
C LYS A 16 -8.12 33.95 -35.40
N ARG A 17 -7.09 33.11 -35.64
CA ARG A 17 -5.65 33.25 -35.23
C ARG A 17 -5.16 34.66 -35.59
N ALA A 18 -4.22 35.31 -34.95
CA ALA A 18 -3.13 34.88 -34.08
C ALA A 18 -2.54 36.09 -33.35
N GLY A 19 -1.76 35.81 -32.30
CA GLY A 19 -0.86 36.73 -31.60
C GLY A 19 -1.35 36.96 -30.17
N SER A 20 -1.24 35.95 -29.29
CA SER A 20 -2.35 35.65 -28.37
C SER A 20 -3.64 35.31 -29.16
N MET A 21 -4.42 34.34 -28.67
CA MET A 21 -5.64 33.78 -29.30
C MET A 21 -5.57 33.07 -30.68
N ALA A 22 -6.44 32.04 -30.72
CA ALA A 22 -7.20 31.40 -31.83
C ALA A 22 -6.52 30.35 -32.72
N ALA A 23 -7.25 29.70 -33.67
CA ALA A 23 -6.81 28.79 -34.77
C ALA A 23 -7.87 28.64 -35.88
N ARG A 24 -7.60 29.14 -37.09
CA ARG A 24 -8.47 29.41 -38.28
C ARG A 24 -9.11 28.19 -38.96
N TYR A 25 -10.44 28.14 -38.91
CA TYR A 25 -11.44 27.47 -39.78
C TYR A 25 -11.39 25.93 -39.85
N CYS A 26 -12.57 25.31 -39.84
CA CYS A 26 -12.78 23.90 -40.23
C CYS A 26 -13.51 23.90 -41.59
N TYR A 27 -13.08 23.05 -42.53
CA TYR A 27 -13.72 22.88 -43.84
C TYR A 27 -14.21 21.45 -44.00
N VAL A 28 -15.43 21.29 -44.50
CA VAL A 28 -15.96 20.00 -44.92
C VAL A 28 -15.99 19.98 -46.44
N HIS A 29 -15.28 19.04 -47.05
CA HIS A 29 -15.36 18.75 -48.47
C HIS A 29 -16.24 17.53 -48.70
N PHE A 30 -17.15 17.64 -49.66
CA PHE A 30 -17.88 16.50 -50.20
C PHE A 30 -17.32 16.21 -51.58
N ALA A 31 -16.80 15.01 -51.78
CA ALA A 31 -16.49 14.47 -53.10
C ALA A 31 -17.18 13.11 -53.20
N GLU A 32 -18.20 13.05 -54.05
CA GLU A 32 -18.81 11.86 -54.64
C GLU A 32 -18.78 10.58 -53.80
N GLY A 33 -19.60 10.55 -52.75
CA GLY A 33 -20.10 9.31 -52.16
C GLY A 33 -19.34 8.78 -50.93
N ASN A 34 -18.18 9.35 -50.58
CA ASN A 34 -17.50 9.05 -49.32
C ASN A 34 -17.25 10.35 -48.53
N LEU A 35 -17.65 10.39 -47.26
CA LEU A 35 -17.40 11.54 -46.40
C LEU A 35 -15.93 11.52 -45.95
N ALA A 36 -15.14 12.48 -46.40
CA ALA A 36 -13.78 12.70 -45.88
C ALA A 36 -13.78 14.01 -45.06
N VAL A 37 -13.71 13.88 -43.74
CA VAL A 37 -13.66 15.05 -42.84
C VAL A 37 -12.20 15.45 -42.66
N LYS A 38 -11.74 16.44 -43.43
CA LYS A 38 -10.41 17.02 -43.22
C LYS A 38 -10.46 18.06 -42.09
N VAL A 39 -10.04 17.66 -40.90
CA VAL A 39 -9.95 18.57 -39.74
C VAL A 39 -8.49 18.99 -39.57
N ASP A 40 -8.14 20.22 -39.95
CA ASP A 40 -6.84 20.83 -39.63
C ASP A 40 -6.85 21.28 -38.16
N LEU A 41 -6.66 20.30 -37.26
CA LEU A 41 -6.59 20.55 -35.83
C LEU A 41 -5.21 21.05 -35.46
N CYS A 42 -5.06 22.37 -35.45
CA CYS A 42 -3.97 23.00 -34.73
C CYS A 42 -4.36 23.20 -33.26
N LEU A 43 -4.87 22.14 -32.63
CA LEU A 43 -5.29 22.10 -31.23
C LEU A 43 -4.46 21.06 -30.47
N THR A 44 -3.76 21.55 -29.46
CA THR A 44 -3.02 20.76 -28.48
C THR A 44 -3.98 20.28 -27.40
N GLY A 45 -4.06 18.96 -27.18
CA GLY A 45 -4.61 18.37 -25.97
C GLY A 45 -6.11 18.02 -25.97
N ALA A 46 -6.52 17.44 -24.83
CA ALA A 46 -7.77 16.72 -24.59
C ALA A 46 -9.07 17.49 -24.91
N GLN A 47 -9.04 18.83 -24.93
CA GLN A 47 -10.21 19.66 -25.27
C GLN A 47 -10.68 19.48 -26.72
N ALA A 48 -9.77 19.12 -27.63
CA ALA A 48 -10.15 18.80 -29.01
C ALA A 48 -11.04 17.56 -29.06
N VAL A 49 -10.77 16.55 -28.23
CA VAL A 49 -11.48 15.27 -28.28
C VAL A 49 -12.93 15.44 -27.82
N ASP A 50 -13.18 16.18 -26.73
CA ASP A 50 -14.54 16.33 -26.18
C ASP A 50 -15.42 17.30 -26.99
N VAL A 51 -14.82 18.27 -27.71
CA VAL A 51 -15.54 19.17 -28.62
C VAL A 51 -16.03 18.44 -29.88
N ILE A 52 -15.32 17.39 -30.30
CA ILE A 52 -15.61 16.67 -31.55
C ILE A 52 -16.35 15.35 -31.26
N ARG A 53 -16.26 14.79 -30.04
CA ARG A 53 -16.88 13.53 -29.62
C ARG A 53 -18.39 13.43 -29.93
N PRO A 54 -19.26 14.41 -29.59
CA PRO A 54 -20.68 14.32 -29.91
C PRO A 54 -20.96 14.31 -31.42
N ARG A 55 -20.09 14.95 -32.21
CA ARG A 55 -20.20 15.02 -33.68
C ARG A 55 -19.73 13.74 -34.36
N ILE A 56 -18.71 13.11 -33.78
CA ILE A 56 -18.21 11.79 -34.14
C ILE A 56 -19.26 10.71 -33.82
N GLU A 57 -19.91 10.78 -32.67
CA GLU A 57 -20.98 9.87 -32.27
C GLU A 57 -22.22 10.02 -33.17
N SER A 58 -22.58 11.25 -33.55
CA SER A 58 -23.60 11.52 -34.59
C SER A 58 -23.22 10.96 -35.97
N ALA A 59 -21.95 11.06 -36.38
CA ALA A 59 -21.48 10.51 -37.66
C ALA A 59 -21.49 8.96 -37.67
N ARG A 60 -21.15 8.32 -36.54
CA ARG A 60 -21.26 6.86 -36.35
C ARG A 60 -22.71 6.37 -36.42
N GLN A 61 -23.64 7.09 -35.78
CA GLN A 61 -25.08 6.79 -35.85
C GLN A 61 -25.66 6.93 -37.26
N ALA A 62 -25.01 7.74 -38.11
CA ALA A 62 -25.35 7.91 -39.51
C ALA A 62 -24.58 6.95 -40.47
N SER A 63 -23.81 5.99 -39.94
CA SER A 63 -22.99 5.04 -40.72
C SER A 63 -21.99 5.71 -41.66
N VAL A 64 -21.37 6.80 -41.21
CA VAL A 64 -20.37 7.54 -41.99
C VAL A 64 -18.96 7.27 -41.47
N ASP A 65 -18.07 6.83 -42.36
CA ASP A 65 -16.65 6.60 -42.04
C ASP A 65 -15.90 7.92 -41.80
N VAL A 66 -15.10 7.97 -40.72
CA VAL A 66 -14.35 9.16 -40.31
C VAL A 66 -12.85 8.82 -40.26
N THR A 67 -12.06 9.60 -41.01
CA THR A 67 -10.59 9.55 -40.99
C THR A 67 -10.02 10.91 -40.57
N LEU A 68 -8.93 10.89 -39.79
CA LEU A 68 -8.24 12.11 -39.32
C LEU A 68 -6.90 12.27 -40.02
N GLU A 69 -6.61 13.47 -40.51
CA GLU A 69 -5.33 13.82 -41.13
C GLU A 69 -4.38 14.41 -40.08
N THR A 70 -3.23 13.78 -39.85
CA THR A 70 -2.21 14.25 -38.90
C THR A 70 -1.40 15.43 -39.45
N SER A 71 -0.61 16.10 -38.61
CA SER A 71 0.21 17.27 -39.00
C SER A 71 1.26 16.98 -40.09
N ASP A 72 1.51 15.72 -40.41
CA ASP A 72 2.35 15.24 -41.52
C ASP A 72 1.55 14.66 -42.71
N LYS A 73 0.23 14.92 -42.77
CA LYS A 73 -0.70 14.57 -43.86
C LYS A 73 -1.08 13.10 -44.03
N ARG A 74 -0.95 12.27 -42.98
CA ARG A 74 -1.42 10.87 -43.01
C ARG A 74 -2.89 10.78 -42.56
N LEU A 75 -3.72 10.03 -43.28
CA LEU A 75 -5.12 9.77 -42.91
C LEU A 75 -5.21 8.49 -42.06
N LEU A 76 -5.66 8.60 -40.82
CA LEU A 76 -5.81 7.47 -39.89
C LEU A 76 -7.28 7.16 -39.61
N PRO A 77 -7.68 5.87 -39.55
CA PRO A 77 -8.98 5.45 -39.02
C PRO A 77 -9.12 5.86 -37.56
N LEU A 78 -10.31 6.35 -37.18
CA LEU A 78 -10.57 6.93 -35.86
C LEU A 78 -10.29 5.99 -34.68
N ASP A 79 -10.51 4.68 -34.86
CA ASP A 79 -10.31 3.67 -33.82
C ASP A 79 -8.82 3.52 -33.47
N GLN A 80 -7.93 3.85 -34.42
CA GLN A 80 -6.50 3.88 -34.25
C GLN A 80 -6.07 5.09 -33.42
N VAL A 81 -6.71 6.26 -33.61
CA VAL A 81 -6.48 7.51 -32.86
C VAL A 81 -6.91 7.41 -31.39
N LEU A 82 -7.99 6.68 -31.10
CA LEU A 82 -8.46 6.47 -29.72
C LEU A 82 -7.57 5.50 -28.93
N SER A 83 -6.74 4.72 -29.62
CA SER A 83 -5.79 3.77 -29.01
C SER A 83 -4.36 4.31 -28.83
N GLU A 84 -3.99 5.40 -29.51
CA GLU A 84 -2.58 5.82 -29.67
C GLU A 84 -2.18 7.05 -28.84
N SER A 85 -1.98 6.81 -27.54
CA SER A 85 -0.81 7.07 -26.68
C SER A 85 0.26 8.17 -26.95
N VAL A 86 0.13 9.11 -27.88
CA VAL A 86 1.24 10.02 -28.28
C VAL A 86 1.02 11.51 -27.95
N GLN A 87 -0.20 12.05 -28.05
CA GLN A 87 -0.49 13.48 -27.74
C GLN A 87 -0.12 13.87 -26.30
N HIS A 88 -0.29 12.95 -25.34
CA HIS A 88 0.05 13.15 -23.93
C HIS A 88 1.56 13.31 -23.69
N ARG A 89 2.41 12.90 -24.64
CA ARG A 89 3.88 12.98 -24.53
C ARG A 89 4.40 14.36 -24.93
N GLN A 90 3.81 14.97 -25.96
CA GLN A 90 4.21 16.27 -26.48
C GLN A 90 3.65 17.42 -25.64
N ASP A 91 2.44 17.32 -25.11
CA ASP A 91 1.86 18.37 -24.25
C ASP A 91 2.59 18.53 -22.91
N VAL A 92 3.09 17.43 -22.32
CA VAL A 92 3.90 17.49 -21.10
C VAL A 92 5.22 18.21 -21.38
N PHE A 93 5.91 17.85 -22.48
CA PHE A 93 7.16 18.52 -22.86
C PHE A 93 6.95 19.99 -23.22
N VAL A 94 5.90 20.33 -23.99
CA VAL A 94 5.57 21.72 -24.38
C VAL A 94 5.14 22.57 -23.18
N ARG A 95 4.46 21.99 -22.17
CA ARG A 95 4.16 22.71 -20.92
C ARG A 95 5.41 22.91 -20.05
N LEU A 96 6.29 21.90 -19.96
CA LEU A 96 7.53 21.98 -19.17
C LEU A 96 8.52 23.00 -19.74
N VAL A 97 8.65 23.08 -21.06
CA VAL A 97 9.47 24.09 -21.76
C VAL A 97 8.92 25.51 -21.58
N LYS A 98 7.62 25.67 -21.28
CA LYS A 98 6.96 26.99 -21.13
C LYS A 98 6.96 27.55 -19.69
N CYS A 99 7.37 26.79 -18.68
CA CYS A 99 7.15 27.15 -17.27
C CYS A 99 8.40 27.56 -16.45
N GLY A 100 9.55 27.82 -17.07
CA GLY A 100 10.73 28.29 -16.32
C GLY A 100 11.93 28.65 -17.19
N PRO A 101 13.04 29.14 -16.58
CA PRO A 101 14.28 29.46 -17.28
C PRO A 101 14.98 28.22 -17.88
N SER A 102 14.66 27.00 -17.43
CA SER A 102 15.01 25.73 -18.06
C SER A 102 13.86 24.72 -18.00
N TRP A 103 13.78 23.79 -18.96
CA TRP A 103 12.77 22.71 -18.92
C TRP A 103 13.06 21.67 -17.83
N VAL A 104 14.33 21.54 -17.41
CA VAL A 104 14.76 20.67 -16.31
C VAL A 104 14.13 21.15 -14.98
N ASP A 105 14.04 22.46 -14.76
CA ASP A 105 13.35 23.02 -13.59
C ASP A 105 11.84 22.71 -13.60
N GLY A 106 11.23 22.75 -14.77
CA GLY A 106 9.86 22.27 -14.96
C GLY A 106 9.70 20.81 -14.52
N VAL A 107 10.68 19.95 -14.83
CA VAL A 107 10.64 18.55 -14.41
C VAL A 107 10.87 18.39 -12.91
N ARG A 108 11.74 19.21 -12.29
CA ARG A 108 11.90 19.20 -10.82
C ARG A 108 10.57 19.45 -10.11
N ARG A 109 9.71 20.30 -10.67
CA ARG A 109 8.35 20.50 -10.15
C ARG A 109 7.50 19.24 -10.24
N LEU A 110 7.57 18.47 -11.33
CA LEU A 110 6.89 17.18 -11.41
C LEU A 110 7.39 16.19 -10.34
N VAL A 111 8.69 16.18 -10.06
CA VAL A 111 9.27 15.37 -8.97
C VAL A 111 8.73 15.83 -7.61
N ALA A 112 8.69 17.15 -7.36
CA ALA A 112 8.13 17.73 -6.13
C ALA A 112 6.62 17.44 -5.97
N GLU A 113 5.87 17.43 -7.07
CA GLU A 113 4.45 17.04 -7.14
C GLU A 113 4.24 15.50 -7.10
N ARG A 114 5.30 14.71 -6.89
CA ARG A 114 5.29 13.23 -6.87
C ARG A 114 4.80 12.57 -8.16
N ARG A 115 4.88 13.27 -9.29
CA ARG A 115 4.54 12.76 -10.63
C ARG A 115 5.74 12.08 -11.28
N ILE A 116 6.31 11.10 -10.58
CA ILE A 116 7.66 10.55 -10.87
C ILE A 116 7.75 9.92 -12.26
N ASN A 117 6.80 9.08 -12.67
CA ASN A 117 6.82 8.49 -14.02
C ASN A 117 6.74 9.53 -15.13
N GLN A 118 6.01 10.61 -14.91
CA GLN A 118 5.90 11.69 -15.88
C GLN A 118 7.22 12.48 -15.95
N ALA A 119 7.88 12.69 -14.81
CA ALA A 119 9.22 13.27 -14.76
C ALA A 119 10.26 12.40 -15.50
N ILE A 120 10.30 11.09 -15.24
CA ILE A 120 11.19 10.14 -15.93
C ILE A 120 10.94 10.18 -17.45
N LYS A 121 9.68 10.15 -17.88
CA LYS A 121 9.31 10.20 -19.29
C LYS A 121 9.72 11.52 -19.95
N ALA A 122 9.50 12.65 -19.27
CA ALA A 122 9.89 13.96 -19.75
C ALA A 122 11.41 14.08 -19.89
N LEU A 123 12.18 13.60 -18.91
CA LEU A 123 13.66 13.58 -18.96
C LEU A 123 14.18 12.72 -20.11
N LYS A 124 13.64 11.51 -20.29
CA LYS A 124 14.00 10.63 -21.42
C LYS A 124 13.73 11.29 -22.77
N LEU A 125 12.58 11.95 -22.92
CA LEU A 125 12.21 12.64 -24.16
C LEU A 125 13.10 13.86 -24.41
N GLY A 126 13.35 14.69 -23.41
CA GLY A 126 14.22 15.86 -23.53
C GLY A 126 15.66 15.48 -23.87
N LEU A 127 16.20 14.45 -23.22
CA LEU A 127 17.54 13.93 -23.51
C LEU A 127 17.68 13.38 -24.94
N ALA A 128 16.60 12.85 -25.54
CA ALA A 128 16.63 12.40 -26.93
C ALA A 128 16.78 13.55 -27.94
N SER A 129 16.51 14.79 -27.52
CA SER A 129 16.59 16.00 -28.37
C SER A 129 17.86 16.84 -28.14
N LEU A 130 18.73 16.46 -27.21
CA LEU A 130 19.92 17.23 -26.82
C LEU A 130 21.22 16.49 -27.16
N GLY A 131 22.27 17.26 -27.48
CA GLY A 131 23.63 16.74 -27.60
C GLY A 131 24.17 16.21 -26.26
N ALA A 132 25.17 15.32 -26.30
CA ALA A 132 25.74 14.72 -25.09
C ALA A 132 26.50 15.73 -24.21
N ASP A 133 27.17 16.72 -24.82
CA ASP A 133 28.00 17.73 -24.16
C ASP A 133 27.24 18.99 -23.70
N ASP A 134 25.93 19.05 -23.94
CA ASP A 134 25.09 20.20 -23.58
C ASP A 134 24.89 20.30 -22.05
N ILE A 135 24.98 21.52 -21.50
CA ILE A 135 24.87 21.78 -20.05
C ILE A 135 23.50 21.34 -19.49
N GLU A 136 22.43 21.57 -20.23
CA GLU A 136 21.07 21.12 -19.88
C GLU A 136 20.95 19.61 -20.00
N SER A 137 21.64 18.99 -20.97
CA SER A 137 21.76 17.54 -21.10
C SER A 137 22.44 16.93 -19.86
N ARG A 138 23.52 17.55 -19.36
CA ARG A 138 24.19 17.15 -18.11
C ARG A 138 23.23 17.26 -16.91
N ARG A 139 22.57 18.40 -16.74
CA ARG A 139 21.60 18.62 -15.64
C ARG A 139 20.44 17.64 -15.68
N ALA A 140 19.91 17.35 -16.87
CA ALA A 140 18.84 16.39 -17.07
C ALA A 140 19.29 14.95 -16.73
N ARG A 141 20.49 14.55 -17.14
CA ARG A 141 21.06 13.24 -16.77
C ARG A 141 21.27 13.11 -15.27
N GLN A 142 21.77 14.16 -14.61
CA GLN A 142 21.93 14.19 -13.16
C GLN A 142 20.58 14.03 -12.44
N LEU A 143 19.58 14.85 -12.80
CA LEU A 143 18.25 14.76 -12.21
C LEU A 143 17.59 13.39 -12.47
N LEU A 144 17.76 12.83 -13.67
CA LEU A 144 17.24 11.50 -13.99
C LEU A 144 17.91 10.41 -13.15
N ALA A 145 19.21 10.52 -12.89
CA ALA A 145 19.93 9.60 -12.01
C ALA A 145 19.47 9.72 -10.56
N ASP A 146 19.29 10.94 -10.04
CA ASP A 146 18.72 11.19 -8.70
C ASP A 146 17.34 10.56 -8.56
N VAL A 147 16.47 10.78 -9.55
CA VAL A 147 15.13 10.17 -9.59
C VAL A 147 15.23 8.65 -9.62
N TYR A 148 16.11 8.07 -10.42
CA TYR A 148 16.29 6.62 -10.43
C TYR A 148 16.81 6.06 -9.10
N LEU A 149 17.72 6.77 -8.41
CA LEU A 149 18.17 6.36 -7.08
C LEU A 149 17.03 6.41 -6.07
N ALA A 150 16.22 7.46 -6.09
CA ALA A 150 15.02 7.59 -5.26
C ALA A 150 13.98 6.49 -5.56
N CYS A 151 13.89 6.03 -6.81
CA CYS A 151 13.05 4.90 -7.23
C CYS A 151 13.71 3.52 -7.00
N HIS A 152 14.84 3.42 -6.30
CA HIS A 152 15.58 2.17 -6.11
C HIS A 152 15.98 1.45 -7.41
N ARG A 153 16.34 2.21 -8.46
CA ARG A 153 16.82 1.72 -9.77
C ARG A 153 18.28 2.11 -10.02
N PRO A 154 19.23 1.70 -9.16
CA PRO A 154 20.60 2.20 -9.20
C PRO A 154 21.37 1.84 -10.48
N ALA A 155 21.07 0.70 -11.11
CA ALA A 155 21.68 0.31 -12.39
C ALA A 155 21.30 1.26 -13.54
N LEU A 156 20.09 1.84 -13.52
CA LEU A 156 19.69 2.84 -14.51
C LEU A 156 20.32 4.20 -14.21
N ALA A 157 20.43 4.57 -12.93
CA ALA A 157 21.17 5.76 -12.52
C ALA A 157 22.63 5.71 -13.00
N GLU A 158 23.32 4.59 -12.74
CA GLU A 158 24.69 4.35 -13.22
C GLU A 158 24.78 4.51 -14.74
N ARG A 159 23.88 3.86 -15.49
CA ARG A 159 23.87 3.93 -16.97
C ARG A 159 23.76 5.36 -17.47
N VAL A 160 22.90 6.16 -16.86
CA VAL A 160 22.69 7.57 -17.25
C VAL A 160 23.90 8.42 -16.87
N LEU A 161 24.45 8.27 -15.66
CA LEU A 161 25.62 9.02 -15.20
C LEU A 161 26.86 8.71 -16.05
N ARG A 162 27.01 7.46 -16.50
CA ARG A 162 28.15 7.08 -17.35
C ARG A 162 28.17 7.77 -18.71
N GLN A 163 27.01 8.22 -19.20
CA GLN A 163 26.87 8.96 -20.46
C GLN A 163 27.25 10.43 -20.35
N ILE A 164 27.52 10.96 -19.15
CA ILE A 164 27.95 12.36 -19.00
C ILE A 164 29.44 12.49 -19.34
N PRO A 165 29.80 13.29 -20.36
CA PRO A 165 31.19 13.61 -20.66
C PRO A 165 31.74 14.60 -19.63
N HIS A 166 32.98 14.37 -19.20
CA HIS A 166 33.70 15.14 -18.17
C HIS A 166 32.89 15.32 -16.86
N ARG A 167 32.98 14.31 -15.98
CA ARG A 167 32.25 14.27 -14.71
C ARG A 167 32.90 15.21 -13.69
N ASP A 168 32.08 16.04 -13.06
CA ASP A 168 32.48 16.79 -11.87
C ASP A 168 32.32 15.94 -10.61
N GLN A 169 32.70 16.53 -9.47
CA GLN A 169 32.66 15.86 -8.17
C GLN A 169 31.24 15.43 -7.77
N THR A 170 30.22 16.25 -8.05
CA THR A 170 28.83 15.92 -7.73
C THR A 170 28.36 14.69 -8.51
N ILE A 171 28.71 14.60 -9.79
CA ILE A 171 28.39 13.43 -10.62
C ILE A 171 29.15 12.19 -10.11
N ASN A 172 30.40 12.33 -9.69
CA ASN A 172 31.17 11.21 -9.13
C ASN A 172 30.57 10.70 -7.82
N VAL A 173 30.11 11.58 -6.93
CA VAL A 173 29.39 11.18 -5.71
C VAL A 173 28.10 10.43 -6.05
N LEU A 174 27.31 10.91 -7.01
CA LEU A 174 26.08 10.21 -7.44
C LEU A 174 26.37 8.86 -8.09
N LEU A 175 27.43 8.77 -8.90
CA LEU A 175 27.86 7.51 -9.50
C LEU A 175 28.34 6.54 -8.43
N SER A 176 29.12 7.01 -7.45
CA SER A 176 29.52 6.24 -6.28
C SER A 176 28.30 5.72 -5.52
N ARG A 177 27.31 6.57 -5.20
CA ARG A 177 26.05 6.15 -4.55
C ARG A 177 25.32 5.06 -5.36
N SER A 178 25.27 5.20 -6.68
CA SER A 178 24.64 4.20 -7.55
C SER A 178 25.38 2.85 -7.56
N LEU A 179 26.71 2.86 -7.44
CA LEU A 179 27.54 1.67 -7.35
C LEU A 179 27.41 1.02 -5.96
N SER A 180 27.45 1.80 -4.88
CA SER A 180 27.24 1.33 -3.51
C SER A 180 25.87 0.69 -3.32
N ALA A 181 24.82 1.27 -3.93
CA ALA A 181 23.47 0.70 -3.90
C ALA A 181 23.35 -0.65 -4.64
N GLN A 182 24.35 -1.00 -5.46
CA GLN A 182 24.50 -2.30 -6.12
C GLN A 182 25.53 -3.20 -5.42
N ASN A 183 25.96 -2.83 -4.20
CA ASN A 183 27.01 -3.50 -3.42
C ASN A 183 28.39 -3.54 -4.11
N ARG A 184 28.67 -2.61 -5.04
CA ARG A 184 29.96 -2.48 -5.74
C ARG A 184 30.82 -1.41 -5.07
N TYR A 185 31.20 -1.66 -3.81
CA TYR A 185 31.81 -0.63 -2.96
C TYR A 185 33.23 -0.24 -3.36
N GLN A 186 34.04 -1.16 -3.89
CA GLN A 186 35.38 -0.82 -4.38
C GLN A 186 35.30 0.10 -5.60
N ASP A 187 34.51 -0.27 -6.61
CA ASP A 187 34.25 0.59 -7.78
C ASP A 187 33.69 1.96 -7.37
N ALA A 188 32.87 2.00 -6.32
CA ALA A 188 32.31 3.23 -5.78
C ALA A 188 33.37 4.14 -5.15
N LEU A 189 34.41 3.57 -4.49
CA LEU A 189 35.56 4.32 -3.99
C LEU A 189 36.45 4.83 -5.12
N ASP A 190 36.73 3.99 -6.11
CA ASP A 190 37.63 4.32 -7.22
C ASP A 190 37.12 5.52 -8.05
N VAL A 191 35.79 5.71 -8.10
CA VAL A 191 35.14 6.83 -8.81
C VAL A 191 35.19 8.15 -8.04
N LEU A 192 35.27 8.10 -6.70
CA LEU A 192 35.16 9.29 -5.87
C LEU A 192 36.34 10.26 -6.13
N GLY A 193 37.59 9.76 -6.19
CA GLY A 193 38.79 10.58 -6.45
C GLY A 193 39.46 11.08 -5.17
N ASP A 194 39.91 12.35 -5.14
CA ASP A 194 40.43 13.02 -3.93
C ASP A 194 39.64 14.31 -3.67
N ASN A 195 39.03 14.45 -2.49
CA ASN A 195 38.26 15.63 -2.08
C ASN A 195 38.01 15.61 -0.55
N ASP A 196 37.87 16.79 0.05
CA ASP A 196 37.65 16.98 1.48
C ASP A 196 36.24 17.49 1.83
N SER A 197 35.29 17.49 0.89
CA SER A 197 33.92 17.91 1.19
C SER A 197 33.19 16.89 2.08
N ASP A 198 32.32 17.37 2.98
CA ASP A 198 31.55 16.48 3.85
C ASP A 198 30.74 15.43 3.06
N GLU A 199 30.11 15.82 1.95
CA GLU A 199 29.32 14.90 1.12
C GLU A 199 30.19 13.77 0.55
N TYR A 200 31.40 14.11 0.14
CA TYR A 200 32.39 13.17 -0.35
C TYR A 200 32.87 12.22 0.74
N LEU A 201 33.29 12.77 1.88
CA LEU A 201 33.82 12.00 3.01
C LEU A 201 32.76 11.07 3.60
N VAL A 202 31.50 11.50 3.65
CA VAL A 202 30.35 10.64 4.02
C VAL A 202 30.23 9.46 3.06
N GLN A 203 30.27 9.71 1.76
CA GLN A 203 30.13 8.65 0.76
C GLN A 203 31.33 7.69 0.78
N MET A 204 32.54 8.21 1.01
CA MET A 204 33.75 7.41 1.22
C MET A 204 33.61 6.53 2.46
N ALA A 205 33.22 7.09 3.60
CA ALA A 205 32.97 6.34 4.84
C ALA A 205 31.91 5.24 4.64
N ALA A 206 30.82 5.54 3.93
CA ALA A 206 29.79 4.56 3.59
C ALA A 206 30.33 3.41 2.73
N CYS A 207 31.20 3.68 1.76
CA CYS A 207 31.83 2.63 0.94
C CYS A 207 32.84 1.81 1.74
N LEU A 208 33.64 2.44 2.59
CA LEU A 208 34.58 1.75 3.49
C LEU A 208 33.82 0.83 4.44
N ALA A 209 32.68 1.28 4.98
CA ALA A 209 31.77 0.44 5.76
C ALA A 209 31.27 -0.75 4.91
N GLY A 210 30.79 -0.51 3.69
CA GLY A 210 30.36 -1.59 2.79
C GLY A 210 31.45 -2.63 2.45
N LEU A 211 32.73 -2.24 2.46
CA LEU A 211 33.90 -3.12 2.31
C LEU A 211 34.37 -3.75 3.61
N GLU A 212 33.62 -3.59 4.70
CA GLU A 212 33.98 -4.05 6.04
C GLU A 212 35.29 -3.44 6.60
N ARG A 213 35.72 -2.29 6.05
CA ARG A 213 36.87 -1.50 6.54
C ARG A 213 36.46 -0.53 7.64
N TRP A 214 35.85 -1.09 8.68
CA TRP A 214 35.15 -0.35 9.73
C TRP A 214 36.00 0.68 10.45
N GLN A 215 37.27 0.34 10.74
CA GLN A 215 38.18 1.25 11.44
C GLN A 215 38.50 2.49 10.61
N GLN A 216 38.58 2.36 9.28
CA GLN A 216 38.79 3.51 8.40
C GLN A 216 37.52 4.33 8.29
N SER A 217 36.36 3.66 8.15
CA SER A 217 35.05 4.33 8.12
C SER A 217 34.80 5.18 9.38
N ILE A 218 35.06 4.64 10.57
CA ILE A 218 34.85 5.37 11.82
C ILE A 218 35.80 6.55 11.96
N THR A 219 37.07 6.42 11.56
CA THR A 219 38.04 7.53 11.56
C THR A 219 37.55 8.67 10.68
N VAL A 220 37.20 8.37 9.42
CA VAL A 220 36.67 9.37 8.48
C VAL A 220 35.42 10.04 9.07
N THR A 221 34.50 9.24 9.63
CA THR A 221 33.26 9.75 10.22
C THR A 221 33.53 10.66 11.42
N GLN A 222 34.48 10.31 12.29
CA GLN A 222 34.87 11.14 13.44
C GLN A 222 35.53 12.45 13.01
N ASP A 223 36.33 12.44 11.94
CA ASP A 223 36.94 13.64 11.40
C ASP A 223 35.88 14.60 10.84
N ILE A 224 34.87 14.09 10.12
CA ILE A 224 33.70 14.89 9.69
C ILE A 224 32.96 15.46 10.91
N LEU A 225 32.70 14.65 11.94
CA LEU A 225 31.95 15.12 13.11
C LEU A 225 32.74 16.12 13.97
N ARG A 226 34.07 16.14 13.87
CA ARG A 226 34.92 17.14 14.54
C ARG A 226 34.73 18.53 13.92
N THR A 227 34.62 18.61 12.60
CA THR A 227 34.44 19.86 11.85
C THR A 227 32.97 20.25 11.71
N ASN A 228 32.09 19.28 11.54
CA ASN A 228 30.65 19.42 11.39
C ASN A 228 29.86 18.44 12.30
N PRO A 229 29.68 18.77 13.59
CA PRO A 229 28.99 17.92 14.56
C PRO A 229 27.49 17.68 14.27
N ARG A 230 26.92 18.39 13.29
CA ARG A 230 25.51 18.29 12.89
C ARG A 230 25.30 17.52 11.59
N CYS A 231 26.36 16.95 11.01
CA CYS A 231 26.26 16.14 9.80
C CYS A 231 25.47 14.84 10.06
N SER A 232 24.17 14.84 9.77
CA SER A 232 23.25 13.72 10.02
C SER A 232 23.68 12.41 9.36
N PRO A 233 24.14 12.38 8.09
CA PRO A 233 24.68 11.17 7.48
C PRO A 233 25.87 10.58 8.24
N ALA A 234 26.80 11.42 8.69
CA ALA A 234 27.97 11.00 9.47
C ALA A 234 27.55 10.48 10.86
N LEU A 235 26.59 11.15 11.53
CA LEU A 235 26.03 10.66 12.80
C LEU A 235 25.41 9.27 12.66
N LEU A 236 24.67 9.02 11.57
CA LEU A 236 24.07 7.71 11.32
C LEU A 236 25.13 6.64 11.09
N LEU A 237 26.18 6.92 10.30
CA LEU A 237 27.28 5.99 10.08
C LEU A 237 28.03 5.68 11.38
N TYR A 238 28.34 6.71 12.16
CA TYR A 238 28.97 6.55 13.48
C TYR A 238 28.15 5.64 14.39
N ALA A 239 26.84 5.92 14.50
CA ALA A 239 25.96 5.17 15.38
C ALA A 239 25.78 3.71 14.93
N ARG A 240 25.74 3.45 13.62
CA ARG A 240 25.72 2.09 13.07
C ARG A 240 26.97 1.30 13.43
N GLU A 241 28.15 1.92 13.30
CA GLU A 241 29.41 1.26 13.66
C GLU A 241 29.54 1.03 15.16
N ALA A 242 29.13 2.01 15.97
CA ALA A 242 29.08 1.85 17.42
C ALA A 242 28.15 0.71 17.83
N ALA A 243 26.94 0.63 17.25
CA ALA A 243 25.99 -0.44 17.50
C ALA A 243 26.53 -1.82 17.10
N ARG A 244 27.19 -1.91 15.94
CA ARG A 244 27.83 -3.16 15.46
C ARG A 244 28.94 -3.64 16.40
N GLN A 245 29.62 -2.72 17.09
CA GLN A 245 30.63 -3.02 18.10
C GLN A 245 30.03 -3.23 19.51
N HIS A 246 28.71 -3.34 19.64
CA HIS A 246 27.98 -3.44 20.91
C HIS A 246 28.21 -2.26 21.87
N ARG A 247 28.65 -1.10 21.35
CA ARG A 247 28.81 0.15 22.11
C ARG A 247 27.49 0.91 22.14
N LEU A 248 26.51 0.35 22.84
CA LEU A 248 25.15 0.88 22.89
C LEU A 248 25.07 2.27 23.55
N ASP A 249 25.94 2.55 24.51
CA ASP A 249 26.08 3.87 25.14
C ASP A 249 26.40 4.98 24.15
N ASP A 250 27.16 4.66 23.10
CA ASP A 250 27.51 5.60 22.04
C ASP A 250 26.44 5.66 20.94
N ALA A 251 25.83 4.51 20.63
CA ALA A 251 24.92 4.37 19.50
C ALA A 251 23.51 4.90 19.79
N ILE A 252 22.89 4.48 20.89
CA ILE A 252 21.47 4.73 21.15
C ILE A 252 21.17 6.23 21.29
N PRO A 253 21.93 7.04 22.05
CA PRO A 253 21.66 8.47 22.16
C PRO A 253 21.69 9.19 20.82
N VAL A 254 22.63 8.83 19.94
CA VAL A 254 22.75 9.39 18.59
C VAL A 254 21.57 8.96 17.72
N LEU A 255 21.18 7.69 17.77
CA LEU A 255 20.03 7.17 17.01
C LEU A 255 18.72 7.82 17.45
N VAL A 256 18.47 7.93 18.76
CA VAL A 256 17.27 8.59 19.30
C VAL A 256 17.23 10.06 18.86
N LYS A 257 18.36 10.77 18.90
CA LYS A 257 18.45 12.14 18.39
C LYS A 257 18.08 12.23 16.90
N LEU A 258 18.60 11.33 16.07
CA LEU A 258 18.27 11.29 14.64
C LEU A 258 16.80 10.96 14.38
N VAL A 259 16.21 10.06 15.17
CA VAL A 259 14.79 9.69 15.07
C VAL A 259 13.87 10.88 15.42
N LEU A 260 14.30 11.76 16.31
CA LEU A 260 13.58 12.98 16.71
C LEU A 260 13.79 14.16 15.76
N THR A 261 14.73 14.07 14.81
CA THR A 261 15.05 15.16 13.89
C THR A 261 14.50 14.86 12.50
N GLU A 262 13.80 15.84 11.88
CA GLU A 262 13.32 15.71 10.50
C GLU A 262 14.49 15.77 9.51
N THR A 263 15.09 14.60 9.24
CA THR A 263 16.24 14.40 8.37
C THR A 263 16.01 13.19 7.45
N PRO A 264 16.68 13.10 6.29
CA PRO A 264 16.66 11.90 5.45
C PRO A 264 17.09 10.63 6.20
N GLU A 265 17.91 10.78 7.25
CA GLU A 265 18.45 9.70 8.07
C GLU A 265 17.46 9.18 9.13
N LYS A 266 16.32 9.83 9.33
CA LYS A 266 15.31 9.46 10.34
C LYS A 266 14.87 8.00 10.23
N GLU A 267 14.40 7.57 9.06
CA GLU A 267 13.94 6.19 8.83
C GLU A 267 15.09 5.16 8.92
N PRO A 268 16.26 5.39 8.30
CA PRO A 268 17.45 4.58 8.54
C PRO A 268 17.87 4.47 10.02
N ALA A 269 17.73 5.54 10.81
CA ALA A 269 18.03 5.56 12.23
C ALA A 269 17.01 4.74 13.04
N ARG A 270 15.71 4.83 12.72
CA ARG A 270 14.65 3.99 13.31
C ARG A 270 14.97 2.50 13.13
N GLN A 271 15.32 2.10 11.90
CA GLN A 271 15.69 0.72 11.59
C GLN A 271 16.96 0.28 12.32
N CYS A 272 17.97 1.15 12.40
CA CYS A 272 19.20 0.84 13.13
C CYS A 272 18.93 0.66 14.62
N LEU A 273 18.16 1.55 15.23
CA LEU A 273 17.78 1.48 16.64
C LEU A 273 17.04 0.16 16.93
N ALA A 274 16.04 -0.17 16.12
CA ALA A 274 15.26 -1.39 16.28
C ALA A 274 16.08 -2.68 16.15
N ARG A 275 17.13 -2.68 15.31
CA ARG A 275 18.05 -3.83 15.17
C ARG A 275 19.09 -3.94 16.27
N SER A 276 19.43 -2.80 16.91
CA SER A 276 20.51 -2.73 17.89
C SER A 276 20.04 -3.10 19.30
N VAL A 277 18.74 -3.00 19.56
CA VAL A 277 18.12 -3.20 20.86
C VAL A 277 17.41 -4.56 20.87
N SER A 278 17.83 -5.45 21.77
CA SER A 278 17.25 -6.80 21.90
C SER A 278 16.07 -6.88 22.88
N SER A 279 15.99 -5.97 23.85
CA SER A 279 14.94 -5.92 24.87
C SER A 279 14.74 -4.50 25.37
N ILE A 280 13.62 -4.24 26.05
CA ILE A 280 13.39 -2.95 26.69
C ILE A 280 14.47 -2.65 27.76
N ASP A 281 14.95 -3.66 28.49
CA ASP A 281 15.99 -3.49 29.52
C ASP A 281 17.32 -3.01 28.95
N ALA A 282 17.62 -3.38 27.70
CA ALA A 282 18.79 -2.89 26.97
C ALA A 282 18.60 -1.46 26.43
N LEU A 283 17.38 -0.93 26.41
CA LEU A 283 17.07 0.43 25.92
C LEU A 283 16.97 1.46 27.03
N LEU A 284 16.27 1.11 28.12
CA LEU A 284 15.92 2.06 29.19
C LEU A 284 17.12 2.82 29.78
N PRO A 285 18.28 2.19 30.04
CA PRO A 285 19.45 2.90 30.58
C PRO A 285 19.93 4.06 29.71
N HIS A 286 19.72 4.00 28.40
CA HIS A 286 20.27 4.95 27.43
C HIS A 286 19.31 6.09 27.05
N ILE A 287 18.05 6.04 27.50
CA ILE A 287 17.05 7.09 27.23
C ILE A 287 16.79 7.99 28.45
N GLY A 288 17.46 7.74 29.58
CA GLY A 288 17.40 8.57 30.79
C GLY A 288 15.97 8.76 31.31
N ASP A 289 15.61 9.99 31.67
CA ASP A 289 14.30 10.32 32.24
C ASP A 289 13.12 9.97 31.32
N ALA A 290 13.34 9.88 30.00
CA ALA A 290 12.31 9.46 29.05
C ALA A 290 11.80 8.03 29.32
N ALA A 291 12.58 7.19 30.03
CA ALA A 291 12.18 5.86 30.49
C ALA A 291 10.95 5.87 31.42
N ASN A 292 10.61 7.04 31.98
CA ASN A 292 9.51 7.24 32.92
C ASN A 292 8.40 8.17 32.40
N VAL A 293 8.42 8.51 31.10
CA VAL A 293 7.43 9.39 30.49
C VAL A 293 6.55 8.58 29.52
N PRO A 294 5.25 8.38 29.79
CA PRO A 294 4.38 7.54 28.97
C PRO A 294 4.36 7.92 27.48
N SER A 295 4.34 9.22 27.15
CA SER A 295 4.36 9.69 25.77
C SER A 295 5.68 9.41 25.04
N ALA A 296 6.82 9.47 25.75
CA ALA A 296 8.12 9.13 25.19
C ALA A 296 8.23 7.62 24.91
N LEU A 297 7.76 6.78 25.84
CA LEU A 297 7.68 5.34 25.65
C LEU A 297 6.75 4.97 24.49
N ALA A 298 5.60 5.64 24.37
CA ALA A 298 4.65 5.44 23.27
C ALA A 298 5.25 5.83 21.91
N PHE A 299 6.01 6.93 21.85
CA PHE A 299 6.73 7.34 20.65
C PHE A 299 7.79 6.30 20.24
N LEU A 300 8.58 5.82 21.20
CA LEU A 300 9.53 4.74 20.93
C LEU A 300 8.79 3.45 20.50
N GLY A 301 7.65 3.13 21.13
CA GLY A 301 6.80 2.02 20.73
C GLY A 301 6.45 2.06 19.23
N ASP A 302 6.06 3.24 18.72
CA ASP A 302 5.80 3.45 17.29
C ASP A 302 7.04 3.27 16.41
N VAL A 303 8.21 3.73 16.87
CA VAL A 303 9.50 3.52 16.18
C VAL A 303 9.83 2.03 16.04
N PHE A 304 9.66 1.26 17.11
CA PHE A 304 9.89 -0.19 17.08
C PHE A 304 8.82 -0.93 16.26
N LYS A 305 7.55 -0.48 16.29
CA LYS A 305 6.47 -1.01 15.46
C LYS A 305 6.74 -0.82 13.98
N THR A 306 7.07 0.39 13.55
CA THR A 306 7.36 0.73 12.14
C THR A 306 8.61 0.03 11.60
N SER A 307 9.48 -0.45 12.49
CA SER A 307 10.66 -1.26 12.17
C SER A 307 10.48 -2.77 12.40
N ALA A 308 9.24 -3.23 12.60
CA ALA A 308 8.84 -4.64 12.80
C ALA A 308 9.40 -5.34 14.06
N SER A 309 9.90 -4.58 15.03
CA SER A 309 10.36 -5.11 16.33
C SER A 309 9.20 -5.11 17.34
N MET A 310 8.23 -5.99 17.09
CA MET A 310 6.96 -6.01 17.81
C MET A 310 7.04 -6.38 19.30
N PRO A 311 7.92 -7.29 19.76
CA PRO A 311 8.02 -7.57 21.20
C PRO A 311 8.37 -6.33 22.02
N ILE A 312 9.40 -5.57 21.60
CA ILE A 312 9.80 -4.33 22.28
C ILE A 312 8.69 -3.28 22.21
N CYS A 313 7.97 -3.18 21.09
CA CYS A 313 6.79 -2.32 20.96
C CYS A 313 5.72 -2.67 22.03
N VAL A 314 5.39 -3.95 22.20
CA VAL A 314 4.44 -4.41 23.23
C VAL A 314 4.92 -4.06 24.63
N ASP A 315 6.21 -4.26 24.92
CA ASP A 315 6.78 -3.96 26.23
C ASP A 315 6.77 -2.46 26.53
N LEU A 316 7.09 -1.62 25.54
CA LEU A 316 7.08 -0.16 25.68
C LEU A 316 5.68 0.39 25.97
N TYR A 317 4.65 -0.05 25.24
CA TYR A 317 3.27 0.37 25.52
C TYR A 317 2.75 -0.18 26.84
N SER A 318 3.11 -1.42 27.19
CA SER A 318 2.75 -2.01 28.49
C SER A 318 3.36 -1.21 29.64
N ARG A 319 4.64 -0.82 29.52
CA ARG A 319 5.34 0.03 30.49
C ARG A 319 4.74 1.44 30.55
N ALA A 320 4.42 2.04 29.41
CA ALA A 320 3.78 3.36 29.35
C ALA A 320 2.48 3.41 30.16
N LEU A 321 1.66 2.34 30.08
CA LEU A 321 0.42 2.22 30.85
C LEU A 321 0.63 1.94 32.34
N SER A 322 1.77 1.36 32.74
CA SER A 322 2.05 0.96 34.13
C SER A 322 2.72 2.05 34.96
N ILE A 323 3.52 2.93 34.36
CA ILE A 323 4.31 3.93 35.09
C ILE A 323 3.43 5.02 35.71
N GLN A 324 2.33 5.39 35.05
CA GLN A 324 1.43 6.43 35.53
C GLN A 324 0.00 5.88 35.63
N PRO A 325 -0.47 5.49 36.84
CA PRO A 325 -1.83 4.98 37.03
C PRO A 325 -2.91 6.05 36.81
N ASP A 326 -2.57 7.34 36.98
CA ASP A 326 -3.52 8.46 36.90
C ASP A 326 -3.53 9.18 35.54
N LEU A 327 -3.20 8.47 34.45
CA LEU A 327 -3.32 9.04 33.10
C LEU A 327 -4.76 9.46 32.79
N PRO A 328 -4.96 10.60 32.09
CA PRO A 328 -6.27 10.97 31.57
C PRO A 328 -6.89 9.83 30.76
N LEU A 329 -8.20 9.63 30.90
CA LEU A 329 -8.90 8.49 30.31
C LEU A 329 -8.71 8.40 28.79
N ALA A 330 -8.74 9.54 28.07
CA ALA A 330 -8.50 9.60 26.63
C ALA A 330 -7.10 9.08 26.25
N VAL A 331 -6.06 9.53 26.96
CA VAL A 331 -4.68 9.07 26.72
C VAL A 331 -4.56 7.57 27.02
N ARG A 332 -5.18 7.10 28.10
CA ARG A 332 -5.17 5.68 28.47
C ARG A 332 -5.91 4.81 27.45
N ALA A 333 -7.05 5.26 26.94
CA ALA A 333 -7.83 4.56 25.93
C ALA A 333 -6.99 4.38 24.65
N ASN A 334 -6.38 5.47 24.17
CA ASN A 334 -5.52 5.45 22.99
C ASN A 334 -4.31 4.51 23.13
N LEU A 335 -3.60 4.59 24.28
CA LEU A 335 -2.46 3.71 24.55
C LEU A 335 -2.88 2.25 24.68
N THR A 336 -4.04 1.98 25.29
CA THR A 336 -4.60 0.63 25.39
C THR A 336 -4.94 0.09 24.02
N LEU A 337 -5.62 0.86 23.17
CA LEU A 337 -5.95 0.47 21.80
C LEU A 337 -4.68 0.16 20.99
N THR A 338 -3.65 0.99 21.12
CA THR A 338 -2.37 0.78 20.44
C THR A 338 -1.64 -0.47 20.92
N LEU A 339 -1.65 -0.74 22.23
CA LEU A 339 -1.12 -1.99 22.80
C LEU A 339 -1.89 -3.21 22.30
N VAL A 340 -3.22 -3.13 22.25
CA VAL A 340 -4.10 -4.19 21.74
C VAL A 340 -3.76 -4.52 20.28
N HIS A 341 -3.58 -3.53 19.42
CA HIS A 341 -3.13 -3.74 18.03
C HIS A 341 -1.72 -4.35 17.94
N ALA A 342 -0.81 -3.96 18.84
CA ALA A 342 0.52 -4.55 18.91
C ALA A 342 0.47 -6.03 19.33
N LEU A 343 -0.38 -6.39 20.31
CA LEU A 343 -0.64 -7.76 20.74
C LEU A 343 -1.30 -8.60 19.64
N GLU A 344 -2.26 -8.04 18.90
CA GLU A 344 -2.86 -8.68 17.73
C GLU A 344 -1.79 -9.04 16.69
N THR A 345 -0.88 -8.10 16.41
CA THR A 345 0.20 -8.29 15.42
C THR A 345 1.12 -9.46 15.79
N VAL A 346 1.30 -9.78 17.08
CA VAL A 346 2.10 -10.94 17.53
C VAL A 346 1.22 -12.14 17.87
N CYS A 347 -0.02 -12.18 17.37
CA CYS A 347 -1.00 -13.25 17.57
C CYS A 347 -1.33 -13.55 19.04
N ARG A 348 -1.14 -12.59 19.95
CA ARG A 348 -1.49 -12.69 21.39
C ARG A 348 -2.94 -12.22 21.61
N HIS A 349 -3.89 -12.84 20.91
CA HIS A 349 -5.30 -12.41 20.89
C HIS A 349 -5.97 -12.46 22.27
N ALA A 350 -5.69 -13.48 23.07
CA ALA A 350 -6.23 -13.60 24.43
C ALA A 350 -5.76 -12.44 25.31
N ASP A 351 -4.46 -12.13 25.29
CA ASP A 351 -3.90 -11.01 26.03
C ASP A 351 -4.48 -9.68 25.55
N ALA A 352 -4.64 -9.50 24.24
CA ALA A 352 -5.27 -8.31 23.66
C ALA A 352 -6.70 -8.12 24.19
N PHE A 353 -7.50 -9.18 24.21
CA PHE A 353 -8.86 -9.15 24.74
C PHE A 353 -8.89 -8.91 26.25
N ASP A 354 -7.99 -9.55 27.01
CA ASP A 354 -7.84 -9.32 28.45
C ASP A 354 -7.49 -7.85 28.74
N ARG A 355 -6.64 -7.21 27.93
CA ARG A 355 -6.34 -5.77 28.07
C ARG A 355 -7.57 -4.89 27.84
N ILE A 356 -8.39 -5.20 26.84
CA ILE A 356 -9.64 -4.47 26.57
C ILE A 356 -10.57 -4.61 27.77
N ARG A 357 -10.78 -5.84 28.26
CA ARG A 357 -11.65 -6.11 29.42
C ARG A 357 -11.16 -5.36 30.65
N ASP A 358 -9.88 -5.51 30.99
CA ASP A 358 -9.28 -4.86 32.15
C ASP A 358 -9.43 -3.33 32.11
N PHE A 359 -9.36 -2.73 30.92
CA PHE A 359 -9.61 -1.31 30.74
C PHE A 359 -11.07 -0.95 31.07
N PHE A 360 -12.04 -1.65 30.47
CA PHE A 360 -13.46 -1.38 30.73
C PHE A 360 -13.86 -1.67 32.18
N ASP A 361 -13.30 -2.71 32.81
CA ASP A 361 -13.53 -3.04 34.22
C ASP A 361 -13.03 -1.94 35.15
N ARG A 362 -11.79 -1.45 34.96
CA ARG A 362 -11.18 -0.43 35.81
C ARG A 362 -11.82 0.95 35.67
N HIS A 363 -12.40 1.23 34.51
CA HIS A 363 -12.97 2.54 34.20
C HIS A 363 -14.49 2.53 34.11
N PHE A 364 -15.13 1.46 34.60
CA PHE A 364 -16.57 1.20 34.48
C PHE A 364 -17.45 2.43 34.76
N ASP A 365 -17.20 3.13 35.87
CA ASP A 365 -18.00 4.29 36.30
C ASP A 365 -17.83 5.50 35.37
N ALA A 366 -16.68 5.63 34.70
CA ALA A 366 -16.37 6.70 33.76
C ALA A 366 -16.83 6.41 32.32
N LEU A 367 -17.31 5.19 32.04
CA LEU A 367 -17.79 4.83 30.70
C LEU A 367 -19.20 5.38 30.44
N PRO A 368 -19.52 5.72 29.17
CA PRO A 368 -20.89 5.90 28.72
C PRO A 368 -21.75 4.68 29.09
N SER A 369 -22.97 4.93 29.58
CA SER A 369 -23.85 3.88 30.14
C SER A 369 -23.99 2.64 29.26
N PRO A 370 -24.12 2.73 27.92
CA PRO A 370 -24.29 1.52 27.12
C PRO A 370 -22.99 0.69 27.03
N LEU A 371 -21.82 1.33 26.92
CA LEU A 371 -20.52 0.63 26.84
C LEU A 371 -20.17 -0.14 28.12
N ARG A 372 -20.80 0.18 29.26
CA ARG A 372 -20.69 -0.62 30.49
C ARG A 372 -21.14 -2.07 30.29
N GLY A 373 -22.02 -2.33 29.31
CA GLY A 373 -22.47 -3.68 28.96
C GLY A 373 -21.35 -4.60 28.46
N ILE A 374 -20.24 -4.06 27.93
CA ILE A 374 -19.08 -4.84 27.46
C ILE A 374 -18.48 -5.71 28.58
N VAL A 375 -18.45 -5.17 29.81
CA VAL A 375 -17.94 -5.87 31.00
C VAL A 375 -18.77 -7.11 31.34
N ALA A 376 -20.07 -7.10 31.06
CA ALA A 376 -20.97 -8.21 31.39
C ALA A 376 -20.79 -9.42 30.47
N VAL A 377 -20.39 -9.22 29.21
CA VAL A 377 -20.40 -10.25 28.15
C VAL A 377 -19.49 -11.46 28.43
N ARG A 378 -18.47 -11.35 29.31
CA ARG A 378 -17.58 -12.48 29.64
C ARG A 378 -17.89 -13.17 30.98
N LYS A 379 -18.55 -12.49 31.93
CA LYS A 379 -18.79 -13.05 33.27
C LYS A 379 -19.74 -14.24 33.25
N ASP A 380 -20.56 -14.33 32.20
CA ASP A 380 -21.41 -15.49 31.94
C ASP A 380 -21.52 -15.72 30.42
N PRO A 381 -20.65 -16.56 29.82
CA PRO A 381 -20.75 -16.93 28.40
C PRO A 381 -22.00 -17.76 28.07
N GLN A 382 -22.82 -18.10 29.07
CA GLN A 382 -24.15 -18.68 28.92
C GLN A 382 -25.29 -17.68 29.20
N SER A 383 -24.99 -16.42 29.50
CA SER A 383 -26.01 -15.38 29.64
C SER A 383 -26.80 -15.27 28.34
N GLU A 384 -28.01 -15.81 28.36
CA GLU A 384 -28.95 -15.92 27.23
C GLU A 384 -29.50 -14.57 26.77
N PHE A 385 -28.83 -13.45 27.05
CA PHE A 385 -29.27 -12.16 26.53
C PHE A 385 -28.86 -11.99 25.07
N VAL A 386 -29.55 -12.74 24.21
CA VAL A 386 -29.74 -12.44 22.80
C VAL A 386 -31.20 -12.00 22.67
N PRO A 387 -31.50 -10.69 22.55
CA PRO A 387 -32.83 -10.29 22.17
C PRO A 387 -33.21 -11.02 20.88
N PRO A 388 -34.31 -11.81 20.85
CA PRO A 388 -34.77 -12.42 19.61
C PRO A 388 -34.95 -11.34 18.55
N GLY A 389 -34.35 -11.49 17.38
CA GLY A 389 -34.41 -10.51 16.30
C GLY A 389 -33.34 -9.41 16.29
N LEU A 390 -32.42 -9.37 17.26
CA LEU A 390 -31.34 -8.35 17.28
C LEU A 390 -30.51 -8.34 15.98
N LEU A 391 -30.16 -9.52 15.47
CA LEU A 391 -29.47 -9.63 14.18
C LEU A 391 -30.42 -9.30 13.02
N ASP A 392 -31.72 -9.56 13.14
CA ASP A 392 -32.68 -9.21 12.08
C ASP A 392 -32.86 -7.69 11.90
N ASP A 393 -32.67 -6.91 12.96
CA ASP A 393 -32.73 -5.44 12.95
C ASP A 393 -31.44 -4.78 12.43
N ILE A 394 -30.33 -5.52 12.34
CA ILE A 394 -29.06 -5.00 11.82
C ILE A 394 -29.06 -5.10 10.29
N PRO A 395 -28.74 -4.01 9.55
CA PRO A 395 -28.70 -4.05 8.10
C PRO A 395 -27.81 -5.17 7.56
N ARG A 396 -28.39 -6.06 6.75
CA ARG A 396 -27.66 -7.19 6.11
C ARG A 396 -26.60 -6.72 5.11
N THR A 397 -26.71 -5.48 4.63
CA THR A 397 -25.76 -4.82 3.75
C THR A 397 -25.37 -3.48 4.35
N PHE A 398 -24.07 -3.30 4.60
CA PHE A 398 -23.46 -2.00 4.83
C PHE A 398 -22.85 -1.62 3.49
N ASP A 399 -23.36 -0.55 2.87
CA ASP A 399 -22.68 0.05 1.74
C ASP A 399 -21.71 1.10 2.30
N PRO A 400 -20.40 0.82 2.35
CA PRO A 400 -19.41 1.80 2.81
C PRO A 400 -19.31 3.03 1.89
N GLY A 401 -19.95 3.00 0.71
CA GLY A 401 -19.95 4.06 -0.29
C GLY A 401 -21.32 4.66 -0.63
N SER A 402 -22.43 4.25 -0.01
CA SER A 402 -23.74 4.85 -0.30
C SER A 402 -23.85 6.24 0.32
N PRO A 403 -24.02 7.32 -0.48
CA PRO A 403 -24.32 8.66 0.03
C PRO A 403 -25.76 8.76 0.60
N ALA A 404 -26.57 7.71 0.44
CA ALA A 404 -28.00 7.76 0.71
C ALA A 404 -28.32 7.21 2.11
N GLN A 405 -28.09 8.07 3.12
CA GLN A 405 -28.94 8.31 4.32
C GLN A 405 -28.28 9.27 5.34
N ASP A 406 -27.35 10.14 4.91
CA ASP A 406 -26.71 11.17 5.74
C ASP A 406 -27.50 12.50 5.73
N THR A 407 -28.77 12.47 6.14
CA THR A 407 -29.57 13.71 6.27
C THR A 407 -29.68 14.24 7.70
N VAL A 408 -28.96 13.66 8.66
CA VAL A 408 -28.82 14.25 10.00
C VAL A 408 -27.36 14.14 10.42
N ALA A 409 -26.69 15.29 10.53
CA ALA A 409 -25.35 15.36 11.11
C ALA A 409 -25.41 14.77 12.52
N SER A 410 -24.86 13.56 12.71
CA SER A 410 -24.56 13.09 14.05
C SER A 410 -23.55 14.05 14.68
N PRO A 411 -23.66 14.36 15.99
CA PRO A 411 -22.64 15.13 16.70
C PRO A 411 -21.27 14.51 16.41
N SER A 412 -20.26 15.33 16.12
CA SER A 412 -18.89 14.83 15.97
C SER A 412 -18.48 14.10 17.24
N ALA A 413 -18.35 12.76 17.17
CA ALA A 413 -17.88 11.95 18.29
C ALA A 413 -16.51 12.48 18.76
N SER A 414 -16.31 12.60 20.07
CA SER A 414 -15.01 13.04 20.60
C SER A 414 -13.93 11.99 20.34
N ASP A 415 -12.65 12.38 20.38
CA ASP A 415 -11.53 11.43 20.22
C ASP A 415 -11.61 10.28 21.24
N LEU A 416 -12.05 10.56 22.47
CA LEU A 416 -12.29 9.54 23.48
C LEU A 416 -13.42 8.58 23.06
N ASP A 417 -14.54 9.09 22.56
CA ASP A 417 -15.65 8.23 22.10
C ASP A 417 -15.21 7.32 20.96
N LEU A 418 -14.39 7.85 20.04
CA LEU A 418 -13.81 7.08 18.95
C LEU A 418 -12.88 5.98 19.47
N ASP A 419 -11.96 6.28 20.38
CA ASP A 419 -11.06 5.28 20.95
C ASP A 419 -11.81 4.19 21.74
N LEU A 420 -12.85 4.55 22.49
CA LEU A 420 -13.71 3.60 23.20
C LEU A 420 -14.48 2.68 22.22
N LEU A 421 -15.02 3.24 21.13
CA LEU A 421 -15.67 2.45 20.08
C LEU A 421 -14.68 1.53 19.35
N ALA A 422 -13.47 2.02 19.05
CA ALA A 422 -12.42 1.21 18.43
C ALA A 422 -12.00 0.02 19.32
N LEU A 423 -11.89 0.22 20.63
CA LEU A 423 -11.67 -0.87 21.59
C LEU A 423 -12.81 -1.90 21.52
N ALA A 424 -14.06 -1.45 21.49
CA ALA A 424 -15.22 -2.33 21.41
C ALA A 424 -15.29 -3.11 20.08
N PHE A 425 -15.08 -2.44 18.93
CA PHE A 425 -14.98 -3.08 17.61
C PHE A 425 -13.86 -4.10 17.55
N THR A 426 -12.70 -3.77 18.13
CA THR A 426 -11.56 -4.69 18.20
C THR A 426 -11.87 -5.89 19.08
N ALA A 427 -12.62 -5.72 20.17
CA ALA A 427 -13.09 -6.82 21.01
C ALA A 427 -13.96 -7.82 20.22
N VAL A 428 -14.93 -7.31 19.45
CA VAL A 428 -15.80 -8.11 18.56
C VAL A 428 -14.96 -8.88 17.54
N LYS A 429 -14.01 -8.19 16.89
CA LYS A 429 -13.08 -8.83 15.95
C LYS A 429 -12.27 -9.95 16.62
N LEU A 430 -11.68 -9.70 17.79
CA LEU A 430 -10.86 -10.69 18.50
C LEU A 430 -11.68 -11.92 18.89
N LEU A 431 -12.88 -11.73 19.46
CA LEU A 431 -13.79 -12.83 19.79
C LEU A 431 -14.15 -13.67 18.55
N PHE A 432 -14.40 -13.00 17.41
CA PHE A 432 -14.61 -13.70 16.16
C PHE A 432 -13.37 -14.48 15.72
N LEU A 433 -12.18 -13.87 15.74
CA LEU A 433 -10.94 -14.53 15.31
C LEU A 433 -10.50 -15.68 16.23
N THR A 434 -10.90 -15.69 17.50
CA THR A 434 -10.61 -16.79 18.43
C THR A 434 -11.70 -17.86 18.48
N GLY A 435 -12.82 -17.65 17.79
CA GLY A 435 -13.93 -18.61 17.74
C GLY A 435 -14.87 -18.55 18.94
N GLU A 436 -14.81 -17.47 19.73
CA GLU A 436 -15.69 -17.20 20.88
C GLU A 436 -17.06 -16.64 20.41
N LEU A 437 -17.67 -17.34 19.46
CA LEU A 437 -18.82 -16.84 18.70
C LEU A 437 -20.10 -16.66 19.53
N ARG A 438 -20.22 -17.40 20.63
CA ARG A 438 -21.39 -17.31 21.54
C ARG A 438 -21.50 -15.95 22.24
N ALA A 439 -20.37 -15.27 22.47
CA ALA A 439 -20.34 -13.97 23.13
C ALA A 439 -20.67 -12.80 22.17
N LEU A 440 -20.60 -13.03 20.86
CA LEU A 440 -20.73 -11.97 19.86
C LEU A 440 -22.11 -11.30 19.83
N PRO A 441 -23.25 -12.01 19.86
CA PRO A 441 -24.56 -11.36 19.80
C PRO A 441 -24.78 -10.32 20.91
N SER A 442 -24.44 -10.65 22.15
CA SER A 442 -24.57 -9.72 23.28
C SER A 442 -23.60 -8.55 23.18
N MET A 443 -22.37 -8.77 22.70
CA MET A 443 -21.41 -7.69 22.45
C MET A 443 -21.90 -6.73 21.37
N ILE A 444 -22.41 -7.27 20.26
CA ILE A 444 -22.96 -6.50 19.14
C ILE A 444 -24.17 -5.69 19.61
N ALA A 445 -25.05 -6.27 20.44
CA ALA A 445 -26.20 -5.58 21.03
C ALA A 445 -25.77 -4.29 21.74
N VAL A 446 -24.71 -4.39 22.55
CA VAL A 446 -24.17 -3.25 23.29
C VAL A 446 -23.58 -2.21 22.33
N VAL A 447 -22.75 -2.64 21.38
CA VAL A 447 -22.06 -1.74 20.45
C VAL A 447 -23.02 -0.99 19.54
N GLU A 448 -24.07 -1.65 19.04
CA GLU A 448 -25.05 -1.02 18.14
C GLU A 448 -25.82 0.12 18.80
N THR A 449 -26.02 0.10 20.13
CA THR A 449 -26.70 1.20 20.84
C THR A 449 -25.93 2.52 20.85
N VAL A 450 -24.62 2.49 20.61
CA VAL A 450 -23.74 3.66 20.67
C VAL A 450 -23.02 3.95 19.37
N ARG A 451 -23.13 3.10 18.36
CA ARG A 451 -22.43 3.25 17.10
C ARG A 451 -23.01 4.41 16.28
N PRO A 452 -22.25 5.52 16.06
CA PRO A 452 -22.72 6.60 15.22
C PRO A 452 -22.62 6.26 13.73
N ARG A 453 -23.22 7.09 12.88
CA ARG A 453 -23.05 7.06 11.41
C ARG A 453 -21.74 7.75 11.01
N GLY A 454 -21.32 7.57 9.75
CA GLY A 454 -20.17 8.29 9.19
C GLY A 454 -18.78 7.86 9.70
N LEU A 455 -18.66 6.74 10.41
CA LEU A 455 -17.37 6.27 10.95
C LEU A 455 -16.30 5.93 9.90
N HIS A 456 -16.68 5.77 8.63
CA HIS A 456 -15.75 5.51 7.53
C HIS A 456 -14.81 6.69 7.24
N THR A 457 -15.14 7.91 7.70
CA THR A 457 -14.30 9.12 7.55
C THR A 457 -13.46 9.42 8.78
N THR A 458 -13.53 8.61 9.85
CA THR A 458 -12.83 8.88 11.11
C THR A 458 -11.52 8.08 11.21
N THR A 459 -10.78 8.28 12.31
CA THR A 459 -9.55 7.56 12.63
C THR A 459 -9.77 6.06 12.88
N ILE A 460 -11.01 5.67 13.23
CA ILE A 460 -11.37 4.29 13.59
C ILE A 460 -12.04 3.50 12.46
N ARG A 461 -11.96 4.04 11.23
CA ARG A 461 -12.59 3.45 10.03
C ARG A 461 -12.18 1.99 9.78
N ASN A 462 -10.97 1.60 10.18
CA ASN A 462 -10.47 0.25 9.96
C ASN A 462 -11.13 -0.72 10.94
N GLU A 463 -11.13 -0.40 12.22
CA GLU A 463 -11.77 -1.18 13.29
C GLU A 463 -13.27 -1.33 13.00
N HIS A 464 -13.90 -0.23 12.56
CA HIS A 464 -15.29 -0.21 12.12
C HIS A 464 -15.54 -1.12 10.91
N ALA A 465 -14.68 -1.12 9.90
CA ALA A 465 -14.82 -2.00 8.73
C ALA A 465 -14.76 -3.49 9.10
N TYR A 466 -13.81 -3.89 9.97
CA TYR A 466 -13.74 -5.27 10.47
C TYR A 466 -14.98 -5.64 11.28
N TYR A 467 -15.44 -4.74 12.15
CA TYR A 467 -16.67 -4.92 12.91
C TYR A 467 -17.87 -5.18 11.99
N CYS A 468 -18.10 -4.31 11.00
CA CYS A 468 -19.20 -4.46 10.04
C CYS A 468 -19.13 -5.79 9.29
N CYS A 469 -17.94 -6.19 8.82
CA CYS A 469 -17.74 -7.46 8.13
C CYS A 469 -18.11 -8.66 9.03
N VAL A 470 -17.61 -8.67 10.28
CA VAL A 470 -17.92 -9.73 11.26
C VAL A 470 -19.43 -9.81 11.51
N VAL A 471 -20.07 -8.67 11.76
CA VAL A 471 -21.51 -8.58 12.02
C VAL A 471 -22.31 -9.17 10.85
N GLN A 472 -22.01 -8.77 9.61
CA GLN A 472 -22.70 -9.32 8.43
C GLN A 472 -22.48 -10.83 8.27
N LEU A 473 -21.28 -11.32 8.52
CA LEU A 473 -20.97 -12.75 8.40
C LEU A 473 -21.72 -13.59 9.44
N LEU A 474 -21.96 -13.08 10.65
CA LEU A 474 -22.71 -13.79 11.68
C LEU A 474 -24.15 -14.09 11.27
N HIS A 475 -24.81 -13.25 10.47
CA HIS A 475 -26.19 -13.46 10.01
C HIS A 475 -26.36 -14.75 9.18
N SER A 476 -25.29 -15.20 8.53
CA SER A 476 -25.31 -16.43 7.74
C SER A 476 -24.76 -17.62 8.51
N MET A 477 -24.39 -17.48 9.78
CA MET A 477 -23.71 -18.49 10.59
C MET A 477 -24.67 -19.21 11.54
N THR A 478 -24.46 -20.53 11.68
CA THR A 478 -25.15 -21.34 12.68
C THR A 478 -24.23 -21.52 13.88
N VAL A 479 -24.69 -21.15 15.08
CA VAL A 479 -23.99 -21.30 16.36
C VAL A 479 -24.87 -22.15 17.30
N PRO A 480 -24.34 -23.19 17.98
CA PRO A 480 -22.95 -23.62 18.02
C PRO A 480 -22.45 -24.19 16.68
N LEU A 481 -21.16 -24.07 16.44
CA LEU A 481 -20.53 -24.60 15.24
C LEU A 481 -20.69 -26.12 15.19
N ALA A 482 -20.90 -26.65 13.99
CA ALA A 482 -20.89 -28.09 13.78
C ALA A 482 -19.51 -28.67 14.14
N PRO A 483 -19.45 -29.86 14.77
CA PRO A 483 -18.19 -30.51 15.07
C PRO A 483 -17.42 -30.80 13.78
N ALA A 484 -16.12 -30.48 13.77
CA ALA A 484 -15.26 -30.68 12.62
C ALA A 484 -14.18 -31.73 12.90
N GLN A 485 -13.98 -32.63 11.94
CA GLN A 485 -13.02 -33.73 12.06
C GLN A 485 -11.60 -33.29 11.68
N ARG A 486 -11.45 -32.32 10.76
CA ARG A 486 -10.16 -31.75 10.34
C ARG A 486 -10.29 -30.25 10.13
N ARG A 487 -9.14 -29.57 10.00
CA ARG A 487 -9.05 -28.11 9.94
C ARG A 487 -8.23 -27.66 8.73
N PHE A 488 -8.69 -26.61 8.06
CA PHE A 488 -7.91 -25.79 7.16
C PHE A 488 -7.53 -24.51 7.90
N HIS A 489 -6.24 -24.23 8.03
CA HIS A 489 -5.80 -22.95 8.55
C HIS A 489 -5.79 -21.93 7.40
N VAL A 490 -6.48 -20.80 7.56
CA VAL A 490 -6.62 -19.79 6.50
C VAL A 490 -5.80 -18.57 6.88
N ILE A 491 -4.59 -18.45 6.34
CA ILE A 491 -3.76 -17.25 6.48
C ILE A 491 -4.20 -16.23 5.44
N ALA A 492 -4.71 -15.08 5.88
CA ALA A 492 -5.31 -14.13 4.96
C ALA A 492 -5.21 -12.67 5.42
N ASP A 493 -5.51 -11.75 4.51
CA ASP A 493 -5.99 -10.42 4.87
C ASP A 493 -7.48 -10.49 5.29
N SER A 494 -8.22 -9.37 5.23
CA SER A 494 -9.63 -9.34 5.61
C SER A 494 -10.51 -10.30 4.80
N HIS A 495 -10.09 -10.73 3.61
CA HIS A 495 -10.84 -11.67 2.78
C HIS A 495 -10.87 -13.10 3.33
N GLY A 496 -10.08 -13.43 4.34
CA GLY A 496 -10.20 -14.69 5.08
C GLY A 496 -11.43 -14.78 5.97
N LEU A 497 -12.03 -13.64 6.34
CA LEU A 497 -13.20 -13.59 7.24
C LEU A 497 -14.39 -14.33 6.65
N SER A 498 -14.61 -14.25 5.33
CA SER A 498 -15.77 -14.84 4.66
C SER A 498 -15.88 -16.36 4.80
N SER A 499 -14.73 -17.05 4.86
CA SER A 499 -14.67 -18.50 5.10
C SER A 499 -14.58 -18.88 6.57
N ALA A 500 -14.28 -17.94 7.46
CA ALA A 500 -13.97 -18.22 8.86
C ALA A 500 -15.09 -19.01 9.55
N TRP A 501 -14.69 -20.08 10.25
CA TRP A 501 -15.56 -20.97 11.03
C TRP A 501 -16.60 -21.75 10.22
N ARG A 502 -16.52 -21.70 8.89
CA ARG A 502 -17.39 -22.48 8.01
C ARG A 502 -16.89 -23.90 7.89
N VAL A 503 -17.82 -24.82 7.71
CA VAL A 503 -17.53 -26.23 7.47
C VAL A 503 -17.71 -26.53 5.99
N CYS A 504 -16.67 -27.04 5.35
CA CYS A 504 -16.71 -27.45 3.96
C CYS A 504 -17.40 -28.82 3.80
N ALA A 505 -17.68 -29.20 2.54
CA ALA A 505 -18.05 -30.58 2.23
C ALA A 505 -17.01 -31.55 2.83
N ARG A 506 -17.46 -32.61 3.53
CA ARG A 506 -16.63 -33.57 4.30
C ARG A 506 -16.22 -33.13 5.73
N GLY A 507 -16.89 -32.12 6.31
CA GLY A 507 -16.79 -31.87 7.76
C GLY A 507 -15.46 -31.25 8.21
N ARG A 508 -14.76 -30.52 7.34
CA ARG A 508 -13.53 -29.79 7.69
C ARG A 508 -13.84 -28.31 7.90
N MET A 509 -13.23 -27.71 8.92
CA MET A 509 -13.50 -26.31 9.29
C MET A 509 -12.37 -25.38 8.89
N PHE A 510 -12.72 -24.18 8.44
CA PHE A 510 -11.75 -23.11 8.19
C PHE A 510 -11.46 -22.33 9.49
N ILE A 511 -10.20 -22.35 9.90
CA ILE A 511 -9.69 -21.64 11.08
C ILE A 511 -9.00 -20.35 10.61
N PRO A 512 -9.53 -19.16 10.92
CA PRO A 512 -8.98 -17.91 10.43
C PRO A 512 -7.66 -17.54 11.13
N HIS A 513 -6.69 -17.09 10.33
CA HIS A 513 -5.47 -16.41 10.75
C HIS A 513 -5.38 -15.10 9.94
N VAL A 514 -6.19 -14.12 10.34
CA VAL A 514 -6.34 -12.86 9.61
C VAL A 514 -5.29 -11.86 10.07
N ILE A 515 -4.57 -11.29 9.10
CA ILE A 515 -3.49 -10.33 9.34
C ILE A 515 -3.90 -8.98 8.73
N THR A 516 -4.21 -8.04 9.61
CA THR A 516 -4.71 -6.72 9.20
C THR A 516 -3.71 -5.97 8.34
N GLY A 517 -4.09 -5.67 7.09
CA GLY A 517 -3.30 -4.84 6.18
C GLY A 517 -2.07 -5.53 5.57
N VAL A 518 -1.97 -6.85 5.66
CA VAL A 518 -0.88 -7.59 5.02
C VAL A 518 -0.94 -7.43 3.50
N LYS A 519 0.24 -7.28 2.89
CA LYS A 519 0.43 -7.25 1.44
C LYS A 519 1.49 -8.29 1.09
N CYS A 520 1.39 -8.92 -0.06
CA CYS A 520 2.45 -9.77 -0.61
C CYS A 520 3.79 -9.01 -0.61
N TRP A 521 3.77 -7.74 -1.02
CA TRP A 521 4.96 -6.89 -1.04
C TRP A 521 5.65 -6.70 0.32
N HIS A 522 4.89 -6.74 1.42
CA HIS A 522 5.46 -6.62 2.77
C HIS A 522 6.33 -7.81 3.16
N LEU A 523 6.19 -8.96 2.48
CA LEU A 523 6.85 -10.21 2.87
C LEU A 523 8.24 -10.41 2.23
N ARG A 524 8.68 -9.50 1.34
CA ARG A 524 10.01 -9.54 0.74
C ARG A 524 11.13 -9.54 1.80
N PRO A 525 12.33 -10.11 1.51
CA PRO A 525 13.42 -10.20 2.47
C PRO A 525 13.81 -8.86 3.11
N SER A 526 13.90 -7.79 2.31
CA SER A 526 14.32 -6.45 2.76
C SER A 526 13.26 -5.66 3.54
N SER A 527 12.02 -6.15 3.61
CA SER A 527 10.94 -5.46 4.31
C SER A 527 11.11 -5.55 5.83
N THR A 528 10.92 -4.42 6.50
CA THR A 528 10.86 -4.25 7.96
C THR A 528 9.46 -3.83 8.42
N PHE A 529 8.43 -4.12 7.63
CA PHE A 529 7.05 -3.73 7.96
C PHE A 529 6.41 -4.76 8.90
N PHE A 530 5.74 -4.31 9.96
CA PHE A 530 5.26 -5.18 11.05
C PHE A 530 4.31 -6.31 10.61
N THR A 531 3.55 -6.14 9.51
CA THR A 531 2.67 -7.20 9.01
C THR A 531 3.45 -8.43 8.52
N LYS A 532 4.75 -8.28 8.21
CA LYS A 532 5.64 -9.42 7.94
C LYS A 532 5.85 -10.27 9.19
N SER A 533 6.10 -9.62 10.33
CA SER A 533 6.22 -10.30 11.63
C SER A 533 4.90 -10.98 11.99
N ALA A 534 3.77 -10.32 11.77
CA ALA A 534 2.44 -10.92 11.99
C ALA A 534 2.20 -12.15 11.11
N PHE A 535 2.55 -12.08 9.82
CA PHE A 535 2.44 -13.21 8.92
C PHE A 535 3.23 -14.42 9.42
N TRP A 536 4.50 -14.23 9.79
CA TRP A 536 5.32 -15.35 10.27
C TRP A 536 4.85 -15.87 11.62
N ALA A 537 4.42 -15.00 12.55
CA ALA A 537 3.81 -15.41 13.80
C ALA A 537 2.54 -16.27 13.57
N SER A 538 1.69 -15.90 12.61
CA SER A 538 0.52 -16.73 12.24
C SER A 538 0.92 -18.08 11.66
N VAL A 539 1.95 -18.13 10.81
CA VAL A 539 2.47 -19.41 10.28
C VAL A 539 3.05 -20.28 11.41
N ASP A 540 3.76 -19.68 12.38
CA ASP A 540 4.35 -20.39 13.52
C ASP A 540 3.30 -21.03 14.45
N LEU A 541 2.06 -20.53 14.45
CA LEU A 541 0.96 -21.10 15.23
C LEU A 541 0.34 -22.36 14.59
N ILE A 542 0.65 -22.65 13.33
CA ILE A 542 0.02 -23.75 12.59
C ILE A 542 0.81 -25.05 12.84
N PRO A 543 0.15 -26.15 13.25
CA PRO A 543 0.81 -27.42 13.47
C PRO A 543 1.50 -27.96 12.19
N PRO A 544 2.69 -28.56 12.29
CA PRO A 544 3.32 -29.25 11.16
C PRO A 544 2.40 -30.32 10.56
N GLY A 545 2.44 -30.47 9.24
CA GLY A 545 1.58 -31.41 8.50
C GLY A 545 0.13 -30.94 8.29
N ALA A 546 -0.24 -29.76 8.79
CA ALA A 546 -1.57 -29.20 8.57
C ALA A 546 -1.77 -28.66 7.15
N ASP A 547 -3.04 -28.57 6.76
CA ASP A 547 -3.47 -27.93 5.53
C ASP A 547 -3.62 -26.42 5.75
N VAL A 548 -2.94 -25.62 4.92
CA VAL A 548 -2.98 -24.17 4.99
C VAL A 548 -3.47 -23.58 3.67
N ILE A 549 -4.49 -22.72 3.75
CA ILE A 549 -4.95 -21.89 2.64
C ILE A 549 -4.33 -20.50 2.84
N VAL A 550 -3.66 -19.99 1.80
CA VAL A 550 -3.10 -18.64 1.83
C VAL A 550 -3.90 -17.75 0.88
N ASN A 551 -4.49 -16.68 1.42
CA ASN A 551 -5.33 -15.71 0.71
C ASN A 551 -4.87 -14.29 1.02
N ILE A 552 -3.82 -13.83 0.34
CA ILE A 552 -3.30 -12.47 0.47
C ILE A 552 -3.08 -11.87 -0.91
N GLY A 553 -3.15 -10.54 -1.00
CA GLY A 553 -2.81 -9.81 -2.22
C GLY A 553 -3.93 -8.93 -2.76
N GLU A 554 -5.09 -8.87 -2.12
CA GLU A 554 -6.15 -7.95 -2.53
C GLU A 554 -5.65 -6.51 -2.52
N ILE A 555 -4.97 -6.11 -1.43
CA ILE A 555 -4.49 -4.73 -1.27
C ILE A 555 -3.36 -4.42 -2.27
N ASP A 556 -2.54 -5.41 -2.63
CA ASP A 556 -1.53 -5.25 -3.70
C ASP A 556 -2.21 -4.95 -5.04
N CYS A 557 -3.30 -5.67 -5.37
CA CYS A 557 -4.07 -5.48 -6.60
C CYS A 557 -4.86 -4.18 -6.62
N ARG A 558 -5.44 -3.78 -5.49
CA ARG A 558 -6.28 -2.59 -5.37
C ARG A 558 -5.49 -1.28 -5.37
N ASP A 559 -4.33 -1.27 -4.72
CA ASP A 559 -3.60 -0.04 -4.42
C ASP A 559 -2.08 -0.20 -4.58
N GLY A 560 -1.50 -1.27 -4.01
CA GLY A 560 -0.05 -1.40 -3.85
C GLY A 560 0.73 -1.31 -5.16
N MET A 561 0.36 -2.11 -6.16
CA MET A 561 1.10 -2.14 -7.42
C MET A 561 0.85 -0.90 -8.28
N ILE A 562 -0.36 -0.31 -8.23
CA ILE A 562 -0.69 0.94 -8.93
C ILE A 562 0.21 2.07 -8.41
N ARG A 563 0.26 2.24 -7.09
CA ARG A 563 1.15 3.22 -6.45
C ARG A 563 2.62 2.95 -6.75
N ALA A 564 3.03 1.69 -6.83
CA ALA A 564 4.42 1.35 -7.14
C ALA A 564 4.82 1.80 -8.54
N VAL A 565 3.90 1.64 -9.51
CA VAL A 565 4.07 2.19 -10.86
C VAL A 565 4.09 3.72 -10.79
N GLU A 566 3.12 4.37 -10.16
CA GLU A 566 3.06 5.85 -10.07
C GLU A 566 4.32 6.48 -9.48
N HIS A 567 4.91 5.85 -8.45
CA HIS A 567 6.17 6.26 -7.82
C HIS A 567 7.43 5.91 -8.63
N GLY A 568 7.30 5.26 -9.79
CA GLY A 568 8.40 4.95 -10.70
C GLY A 568 9.29 3.78 -10.28
N TYR A 569 8.85 2.97 -9.31
CA TYR A 569 9.54 1.71 -8.96
C TYR A 569 9.50 0.71 -10.12
N TYR A 570 8.43 0.76 -10.93
CA TYR A 570 8.23 -0.06 -12.12
C TYR A 570 7.77 0.79 -13.29
N ASP A 571 8.17 0.42 -14.52
CA ASP A 571 7.77 1.14 -15.73
C ASP A 571 6.34 0.77 -16.16
N THR A 572 5.87 -0.44 -15.82
CA THR A 572 4.56 -0.95 -16.25
C THR A 572 3.84 -1.76 -15.17
N MET A 573 2.53 -1.89 -15.33
CA MET A 573 1.71 -2.73 -14.45
C MET A 573 2.15 -4.21 -14.50
N ASN A 574 2.49 -4.72 -15.69
CA ASN A 574 2.94 -6.11 -15.82
C ASN A 574 4.24 -6.37 -15.05
N GLU A 575 5.19 -5.42 -15.10
CA GLU A 575 6.44 -5.51 -14.33
C GLU A 575 6.17 -5.55 -12.81
N ALA A 576 5.28 -4.68 -12.33
CA ALA A 576 4.89 -4.65 -10.92
C ALA A 576 4.16 -5.94 -10.46
N ILE A 577 3.31 -6.51 -11.32
CA ILE A 577 2.64 -7.80 -11.07
C ILE A 577 3.67 -8.92 -10.99
N GLU A 578 4.56 -9.05 -11.97
CA GLU A 578 5.58 -10.10 -12.00
C GLU A 578 6.52 -10.01 -10.79
N ALA A 579 6.89 -8.80 -10.38
CA ALA A 579 7.74 -8.58 -9.20
C ALA A 579 7.03 -8.95 -7.89
N THR A 580 5.76 -8.57 -7.72
CA THR A 580 4.96 -8.88 -6.53
C THR A 580 4.65 -10.38 -6.44
N VAL A 581 4.28 -11.01 -7.56
CA VAL A 581 4.03 -12.46 -7.61
C VAL A 581 5.30 -13.24 -7.28
N ARG A 582 6.48 -12.82 -7.76
CA ARG A 582 7.74 -13.48 -7.39
C ARG A 582 7.93 -13.50 -5.87
N VAL A 583 7.76 -12.34 -5.21
CA VAL A 583 7.82 -12.28 -3.75
C VAL A 583 6.81 -13.23 -3.11
N TYR A 584 5.59 -13.28 -3.63
CA TYR A 584 4.56 -14.14 -3.08
C TYR A 584 4.89 -15.63 -3.21
N VAL A 585 5.35 -16.07 -4.39
CA VAL A 585 5.78 -17.46 -4.63
C VAL A 585 6.92 -17.85 -3.71
N ASP A 586 7.95 -17.00 -3.57
CA ASP A 586 9.09 -17.26 -2.66
C ASP A 586 8.62 -17.47 -1.20
N VAL A 587 7.57 -16.75 -0.78
CA VAL A 587 6.98 -16.87 0.56
C VAL A 587 6.15 -18.14 0.69
N LEU A 588 5.32 -18.48 -0.31
CA LEU A 588 4.54 -19.71 -0.31
C LEU A 588 5.44 -20.95 -0.22
N GLU A 589 6.58 -20.94 -0.92
CA GLU A 589 7.59 -22.01 -0.83
C GLU A 589 8.26 -22.08 0.56
N GLN A 590 8.49 -20.93 1.20
CA GLN A 590 8.98 -20.90 2.59
C GLN A 590 7.96 -21.47 3.58
N VAL A 591 6.67 -21.19 3.40
CA VAL A 591 5.59 -21.78 4.19
C VAL A 591 5.54 -23.30 3.99
N ALA A 592 5.62 -23.77 2.75
CA ALA A 592 5.64 -25.20 2.43
C ALA A 592 6.84 -25.93 3.07
N ARG A 593 8.02 -25.29 3.09
CA ARG A 593 9.24 -25.83 3.75
C ARG A 593 9.10 -26.03 5.26
N ARG A 594 8.07 -25.48 5.90
CA ARG A 594 7.73 -25.74 7.31
C ARG A 594 6.89 -27.01 7.50
N GLY A 595 6.75 -27.83 6.45
CA GLY A 595 5.98 -29.07 6.48
C GLY A 595 4.47 -28.84 6.39
N LEU A 596 4.04 -27.68 5.90
CA LEU A 596 2.63 -27.36 5.69
C LEU A 596 2.22 -27.69 4.26
N ARG A 597 1.02 -28.25 4.06
CA ARG A 597 0.46 -28.44 2.72
C ARG A 597 -0.26 -27.16 2.29
N VAL A 598 0.35 -26.43 1.36
CA VAL A 598 -0.08 -25.09 0.97
C VAL A 598 -1.07 -25.15 -0.20
N LEU A 599 -2.27 -24.62 0.01
CA LEU A 599 -3.27 -24.33 -1.00
C LEU A 599 -3.35 -22.81 -1.19
N VAL A 600 -3.34 -22.34 -2.43
CA VAL A 600 -3.32 -20.92 -2.77
C VAL A 600 -4.71 -20.51 -3.25
N HIS A 601 -5.31 -19.59 -2.52
CA HIS A 601 -6.59 -19.01 -2.87
C HIS A 601 -6.38 -17.89 -3.90
N PRO A 602 -7.14 -17.84 -5.02
CA PRO A 602 -7.09 -16.72 -5.94
C PRO A 602 -7.53 -15.42 -5.25
N VAL A 603 -6.87 -14.30 -5.54
CA VAL A 603 -7.34 -13.00 -5.05
C VAL A 603 -8.71 -12.73 -5.65
N VAL A 604 -9.70 -12.38 -4.83
CA VAL A 604 -11.09 -12.25 -5.28
C VAL A 604 -11.28 -10.95 -6.10
N PRO A 605 -11.79 -11.03 -7.35
CA PRO A 605 -11.99 -9.86 -8.22
C PRO A 605 -13.31 -9.11 -7.92
N VAL A 606 -13.57 -8.76 -6.65
CA VAL A 606 -14.83 -8.11 -6.22
C VAL A 606 -14.99 -6.75 -6.90
N LEU A 607 -14.00 -5.87 -6.76
CA LEU A 607 -14.06 -4.49 -7.23
C LEU A 607 -13.95 -4.37 -8.76
N ASP A 608 -14.90 -3.66 -9.37
CA ASP A 608 -14.93 -3.41 -10.82
C ASP A 608 -13.65 -2.72 -11.32
N LEU A 609 -13.24 -1.67 -10.63
CA LEU A 609 -12.11 -0.80 -11.03
C LEU A 609 -10.77 -1.55 -11.08
N THR A 610 -10.60 -2.57 -10.25
CA THR A 610 -9.32 -3.28 -10.10
C THR A 610 -9.37 -4.71 -10.60
N ARG A 611 -10.54 -5.19 -11.06
CA ARG A 611 -10.75 -6.56 -11.56
C ARG A 611 -9.74 -6.99 -12.61
N THR A 612 -9.46 -6.14 -13.59
CA THR A 612 -8.49 -6.47 -14.65
C THR A 612 -7.10 -6.74 -14.08
N THR A 613 -6.67 -5.92 -13.10
CA THR A 613 -5.40 -6.10 -12.39
C THR A 613 -5.40 -7.39 -11.57
N THR A 614 -6.48 -7.65 -10.81
CA THR A 614 -6.64 -8.88 -10.02
C THR A 614 -6.60 -10.13 -10.88
N MET A 615 -7.31 -10.14 -12.00
CA MET A 615 -7.32 -11.28 -12.93
C MET A 615 -5.93 -11.48 -13.57
N ALA A 616 -5.24 -10.41 -13.94
CA ALA A 616 -3.86 -10.49 -14.44
C ALA A 616 -2.90 -11.05 -13.37
N PHE A 617 -3.02 -10.59 -12.13
CA PHE A 617 -2.24 -11.09 -10.99
C PHE A 617 -2.46 -12.59 -10.78
N ASN A 618 -3.71 -13.05 -10.69
CA ASN A 618 -4.05 -14.46 -10.50
C ASN A 618 -3.48 -15.34 -11.63
N ARG A 619 -3.57 -14.92 -12.89
CA ARG A 619 -3.00 -15.66 -14.03
C ARG A 619 -1.48 -15.77 -13.96
N VAL A 620 -0.79 -14.71 -13.52
CA VAL A 620 0.67 -14.75 -13.35
C VAL A 620 1.05 -15.64 -12.18
N LEU A 621 0.33 -15.53 -11.05
CA LEU A 621 0.53 -16.37 -9.87
C LEU A 621 0.34 -17.86 -10.21
N GLN A 622 -0.81 -18.25 -10.75
CA GLN A 622 -1.12 -19.63 -11.14
C GLN A 622 -0.04 -20.23 -12.05
N ARG A 623 0.43 -19.49 -13.07
CA ARG A 623 1.47 -19.97 -14.01
C ARG A 623 2.82 -20.22 -13.33
N ARG A 624 3.15 -19.46 -12.27
CA ARG A 624 4.42 -19.56 -11.55
C ARG A 624 4.42 -20.60 -10.43
N LEU A 625 3.25 -20.97 -9.91
CA LEU A 625 3.16 -21.99 -8.87
C LEU A 625 3.66 -23.36 -9.37
N ARG A 626 4.26 -24.11 -8.46
CA ARG A 626 4.81 -25.45 -8.66
C ARG A 626 4.54 -26.29 -7.41
N ALA A 627 4.51 -27.61 -7.56
CA ALA A 627 4.44 -28.53 -6.43
C ALA A 627 5.59 -28.26 -5.43
N PRO A 628 5.35 -28.37 -4.11
CA PRO A 628 4.16 -28.90 -3.43
C PRO A 628 3.05 -27.87 -3.16
N VAL A 629 3.13 -26.66 -3.73
CA VAL A 629 2.12 -25.61 -3.56
C VAL A 629 0.98 -25.80 -4.59
N LEU A 630 -0.26 -25.88 -4.11
CA LEU A 630 -1.43 -26.21 -4.92
C LEU A 630 -2.29 -24.98 -5.18
N TRP A 631 -2.70 -24.76 -6.44
CA TRP A 631 -3.62 -23.69 -6.81
C TRP A 631 -5.07 -24.12 -6.66
N LEU A 632 -5.92 -23.27 -6.10
CA LEU A 632 -7.37 -23.50 -6.03
C LEU A 632 -8.07 -22.87 -7.24
N ASP A 633 -8.47 -23.72 -8.19
CA ASP A 633 -9.02 -23.27 -9.46
C ASP A 633 -10.54 -23.02 -9.40
N PHE A 634 -10.92 -21.82 -8.99
CA PHE A 634 -12.33 -21.40 -8.97
C PHE A 634 -12.59 -19.91 -9.24
N CYS A 635 -11.56 -19.12 -9.54
CA CYS A 635 -11.69 -17.66 -9.70
C CYS A 635 -12.77 -17.30 -10.74
N ASP A 636 -12.83 -18.02 -11.85
CA ASP A 636 -13.80 -17.78 -12.92
C ASP A 636 -15.25 -18.09 -12.48
N ARG A 637 -15.45 -18.99 -11.50
CA ARG A 637 -16.79 -19.32 -10.95
C ARG A 637 -17.38 -18.19 -10.09
N LEU A 638 -16.56 -17.20 -9.72
CA LEU A 638 -16.98 -16.00 -9.00
C LEU A 638 -17.52 -14.91 -9.93
N LEU A 639 -17.36 -15.10 -11.25
CA LEU A 639 -17.77 -14.13 -12.26
C LEU A 639 -18.96 -14.65 -13.06
N HIS A 640 -19.82 -13.72 -13.50
CA HIS A 640 -20.86 -13.95 -14.49
C HIS A 640 -20.74 -12.85 -15.56
N ASN A 641 -20.52 -13.22 -16.83
CA ASN A 641 -20.28 -12.29 -17.93
C ASN A 641 -19.17 -11.25 -17.64
N GLY A 642 -18.09 -11.68 -16.97
CA GLY A 642 -16.97 -10.82 -16.60
C GLY A 642 -17.22 -9.85 -15.44
N ARG A 643 -18.42 -9.86 -14.84
CA ARG A 643 -18.76 -9.12 -13.62
C ARG A 643 -18.74 -10.02 -12.41
N PHE A 644 -18.44 -9.46 -11.24
CA PHE A 644 -18.56 -10.21 -10.00
C PHE A 644 -20.03 -10.57 -9.74
N ARG A 645 -20.26 -11.80 -9.26
CA ARG A 645 -21.60 -12.32 -8.99
C ARG A 645 -22.25 -11.59 -7.80
N GLU A 646 -23.41 -11.00 -8.02
CA GLU A 646 -24.15 -10.27 -6.97
C GLU A 646 -24.54 -11.16 -5.78
N ASP A 647 -24.88 -12.43 -6.03
CA ASP A 647 -25.22 -13.39 -4.97
C ASP A 647 -24.03 -13.74 -4.06
N LEU A 648 -22.82 -13.40 -4.50
CA LEU A 648 -21.57 -13.57 -3.75
C LEU A 648 -21.06 -12.26 -3.14
N SER A 649 -21.78 -11.14 -3.29
CA SER A 649 -21.39 -9.84 -2.73
C SER A 649 -21.75 -9.74 -1.24
N LEU A 650 -20.88 -9.10 -0.44
CA LEU A 650 -21.12 -8.83 0.98
C LEU A 650 -21.31 -7.33 1.26
N ASP A 651 -20.28 -6.54 1.01
CA ASP A 651 -20.21 -5.11 1.37
C ASP A 651 -19.56 -4.24 0.27
N GLY A 652 -19.55 -4.75 -0.96
CA GLY A 652 -18.90 -4.10 -2.11
C GLY A 652 -17.37 -4.28 -2.18
N THR A 653 -16.72 -4.79 -1.13
CA THR A 653 -15.27 -5.09 -1.12
C THR A 653 -14.96 -6.55 -0.82
N HIS A 654 -15.78 -7.23 -0.02
CA HIS A 654 -15.62 -8.63 0.36
C HIS A 654 -16.61 -9.55 -0.35
N VAL A 655 -16.23 -10.84 -0.41
CA VAL A 655 -17.11 -11.93 -0.83
C VAL A 655 -17.96 -12.41 0.34
N SER A 656 -19.21 -12.78 0.11
CA SER A 656 -20.10 -13.34 1.14
C SER A 656 -19.73 -14.78 1.44
N ALA A 657 -20.16 -15.33 2.58
CA ALA A 657 -19.94 -16.75 2.92
C ALA A 657 -20.62 -17.73 1.93
N ALA A 658 -21.49 -17.25 1.03
CA ALA A 658 -22.14 -18.08 0.01
C ALA A 658 -21.16 -18.70 -0.99
N TYR A 659 -19.92 -18.21 -1.08
CA TYR A 659 -18.89 -18.81 -1.95
C TYR A 659 -18.23 -20.07 -1.37
N VAL A 660 -18.45 -20.39 -0.08
CA VAL A 660 -17.78 -21.51 0.59
C VAL A 660 -17.98 -22.87 -0.11
N PRO A 661 -19.16 -23.20 -0.68
CA PRO A 661 -19.32 -24.40 -1.50
C PRO A 661 -18.37 -24.42 -2.72
N ILE A 662 -18.21 -23.28 -3.42
CA ILE A 662 -17.29 -23.13 -4.56
C ILE A 662 -15.85 -23.39 -4.12
N LEU A 663 -15.45 -22.81 -2.99
CA LEU A 663 -14.12 -23.04 -2.39
C LEU A 663 -13.93 -24.51 -1.99
N SER A 664 -14.95 -25.14 -1.41
CA SER A 664 -14.91 -26.54 -0.97
C SER A 664 -14.67 -27.49 -2.14
N ASP A 665 -15.40 -27.30 -3.23
CA ASP A 665 -15.21 -28.09 -4.46
C ASP A 665 -13.79 -27.95 -5.02
N ALA A 666 -13.25 -26.72 -5.02
CA ALA A 666 -11.92 -26.45 -5.54
C ALA A 666 -10.82 -27.12 -4.71
N ILE A 667 -10.99 -27.11 -3.38
CA ILE A 667 -10.09 -27.82 -2.46
C ILE A 667 -10.15 -29.32 -2.71
N ASP A 668 -11.36 -29.89 -2.85
CA ASP A 668 -11.50 -31.31 -3.10
C ASP A 668 -10.84 -31.73 -4.41
N ASN A 669 -11.01 -30.95 -5.48
CA ASN A 669 -10.36 -31.20 -6.76
C ASN A 669 -8.83 -31.06 -6.71
N ALA A 670 -8.31 -30.13 -5.89
CA ALA A 670 -6.87 -29.93 -5.76
C ALA A 670 -6.17 -31.02 -4.92
N LEU A 671 -6.92 -31.73 -4.06
CA LEU A 671 -6.41 -32.74 -3.15
C LEU A 671 -6.59 -34.18 -3.63
N THR A 672 -7.38 -34.39 -4.69
CA THR A 672 -7.47 -35.64 -5.45
C THR A 672 -6.38 -35.71 -6.50
#